data_AF-A0A421KXC5-F1
#
_entry.id   AF-A0A421KXC5-F1
#
_cell.length_a   1.000
_cell.length_b   1.000
_cell.length_c   1.000
_cell.angle_alpha   90.00
_cell.angle_beta   90.00
_cell.angle_gamma   90.00
#
_symmetry.space_group_name_H-M   'P 1'
#
loop_
_entity.id
_entity.type
_entity.pdbx_description
1 polymer ?
#
loop_
_entity_poly.entity_id
_entity_poly.type
_entity_poly.pdbx_seq_one_letter_code
_entity_poly.pdbx_strand_id
1 'polypeptide(L)'
;MIAWMMAIPTALAGLAFIPAAASAVESLPTDDLLAEYSFASKPSDGHTVANTAPGSAFGEAQVQNPGDDLWKDQSLVLSGGDWSGGGSWVRLPADLLSDKSSATVQMEVKADPDMLKSFHFMWNIGNASNQEYLFSSLNCAFGRQPLVGIKAKGIEHLVQSGSCAVRADQWMSVTATLDGSDGMARLYVDGEEVASGKVPVTTADIGDQSLNTIGHSPWKDVNFKGQVANFRVYGRALDAGQVKSISTVDANIHRSELVDGRIDALDFHDQSVDGDYLALPTAGGTVTWSSSDPSIITDTGMVNQPPSGAQDQTVTMTATTTVRGLTGSKSYRITVKPSTKTKAERLQEAADGYVIPPLIASGTKLPGAPDHTTLQLQAASGISIHDGGLVSIAGDKPVSGRITARITAAGIADPIVKDFEVKVLPKSKASTLLAYDRNATSADTANNGDIAHSMHLALKDEASGRYQPYNGNYGIFFPLGYASQPVNQNTRDYARSLKDPSIFMMGDGSYGILSVRTNRGSDVPDSPGRLLFARSADLLAYEESPNSAGLIDLGETNGVNSPYGVYDTASKTTMIGWYDDNGVPKYTSFAELKDKDSVHGPVHVGRFATVGGSQPASEVQGIDDYRHGSSMVIDQDRVKALQTRFGRLTNTGVDGFKDITVTKGSSADGLKLPKTARLTYSDGSTGSLPIRDWDTSHLDLDKVGEYEVAGTIGQTSYKVPFAEERADPSIYKWQWKRQVDGHERVDTKYLMIATNDIEGDCTWQHGSPHMPLRMADAIADLADTPGQDSGLIDANGYNAKEHIILKAGDPDAEGQPIMHSFWAPEIHEINGRLTVLFMAGYGNQWTNGKAVYMQLKQDAGGHDLDPTVASNWERPRAVTRSDGRPLALAADGSVGMSLDMSYFQDQKGQSYYVWQQLGATYLARMNPADPAHVTTDPVRIVAPDYAWNATIAEGPNVTLHQGKLYLMYSGSSVGKTYTTGMAVADGSGNTDLTNPASWSNLNYPIQNSGIFNGKWQLGTGHGMWSEDEDGNQIYVFHAYANRTDGYRNYSGRDTFVRRVHWAADGLPVLDMDANEELAHPDVKVRVKVVNSSVKVDKSGLSAALKKADGLDQGKYESGSWLAFTAARMQAQAVYDDPNADQAAVDQALKGLQEAIKALVPLSGPGGNGTQGGSLGQGTSLISAGVSGNGRHDPGHDASVGSGGLSSTGADVAAVSLAALLMVSLALMVAIPVRRSKPSSLA
;
A
#
# COMPACT_ATOMS: atom_id res chain seq x y z
N MET A 1 53.18 -32.53 -20.17
CA MET A 1 51.86 -31.94 -20.48
C MET A 1 51.38 -31.23 -19.21
N ILE A 2 51.90 -30.01 -18.99
CA ILE A 2 51.18 -28.70 -18.87
C ILE A 2 50.36 -28.65 -17.56
N ALA A 3 50.88 -28.28 -16.37
CA ALA A 3 51.38 -26.96 -15.86
C ALA A 3 50.26 -25.89 -15.80
N TRP A 4 49.57 -25.67 -14.67
CA TRP A 4 49.89 -24.75 -13.54
C TRP A 4 50.55 -23.43 -13.95
N MET A 5 49.79 -22.32 -13.88
CA MET A 5 50.32 -20.96 -13.77
C MET A 5 49.47 -20.16 -12.76
N MET A 6 50.07 -19.92 -11.59
CA MET A 6 49.75 -18.81 -10.71
C MET A 6 50.21 -17.51 -11.41
N ALA A 7 49.35 -16.50 -11.47
CA ALA A 7 49.75 -15.14 -11.83
C ALA A 7 49.82 -14.31 -10.55
N ILE A 8 51.05 -14.03 -10.12
CA ILE A 8 51.40 -13.03 -9.10
C ILE A 8 51.39 -11.67 -9.81
N PRO A 9 50.71 -10.62 -9.32
CA PRO A 9 51.00 -9.27 -9.77
C PRO A 9 52.20 -8.76 -8.97
N THR A 10 53.40 -8.86 -9.56
CA THR A 10 54.57 -8.13 -9.10
C THR A 10 54.35 -6.64 -9.41
N ALA A 11 54.09 -5.85 -8.38
CA ALA A 11 54.19 -4.39 -8.45
C ALA A 11 55.66 -4.01 -8.65
N LEU A 12 56.05 -3.71 -9.89
CA LEU A 12 57.29 -2.99 -10.15
C LEU A 12 57.05 -1.51 -9.84
N ALA A 13 57.64 -1.06 -8.74
CA ALA A 13 57.90 0.35 -8.48
C ALA A 13 58.86 0.88 -9.56
N GLY A 14 58.30 1.46 -10.62
CA GLY A 14 59.00 2.27 -11.59
C GLY A 14 58.36 3.65 -11.60
N LEU A 15 58.96 4.59 -10.87
CA LEU A 15 58.71 6.03 -11.01
C LEU A 15 59.08 6.47 -12.43
N ALA A 16 58.15 6.34 -13.35
CA ALA A 16 58.13 7.10 -14.58
C ALA A 16 57.09 8.22 -14.37
N PHE A 17 57.57 9.45 -14.20
CA PHE A 17 56.78 10.62 -14.54
C PHE A 17 56.43 10.49 -16.03
N ILE A 18 55.27 9.89 -16.32
CA ILE A 18 54.62 10.08 -17.61
C ILE A 18 54.04 11.49 -17.49
N PRO A 19 54.54 12.49 -18.23
CA PRO A 19 53.83 13.76 -18.30
C PRO A 19 52.41 13.42 -18.75
N ALA A 20 51.40 13.86 -18.01
CA ALA A 20 50.02 13.76 -18.42
C ALA A 20 49.97 14.16 -19.90
N ALA A 21 49.67 13.20 -20.77
CA ALA A 21 49.40 13.52 -22.15
C ALA A 21 48.25 14.54 -22.08
N ALA A 22 48.55 15.78 -22.45
CA ALA A 22 47.51 16.77 -22.67
C ALA A 22 46.55 16.11 -23.65
N SER A 23 45.40 15.66 -23.14
CA SER A 23 44.36 15.09 -23.97
C SER A 23 44.04 16.18 -24.97
N ALA A 24 44.19 15.88 -26.26
CA ALA A 24 43.80 16.80 -27.31
C ALA A 24 42.38 17.27 -26.97
N VAL A 25 42.19 18.57 -26.83
CA VAL A 25 40.84 19.13 -26.65
C VAL A 25 40.03 18.62 -27.83
N GLU A 26 39.09 17.72 -27.54
CA GLU A 26 38.22 17.16 -28.57
C GLU A 26 37.50 18.35 -29.21
N SER A 27 37.72 18.58 -30.50
CA SER A 27 37.13 19.73 -31.18
C SER A 27 35.61 19.57 -31.16
N LEU A 28 34.89 20.61 -30.71
CA LEU A 28 33.44 20.62 -30.72
C LEU A 28 32.90 20.27 -32.12
N PRO A 29 31.80 19.51 -32.23
CA PRO A 29 31.20 19.23 -33.52
C PRO A 29 30.78 20.54 -34.19
N THR A 30 31.24 20.75 -35.42
CA THR A 30 30.86 21.91 -36.26
C THR A 30 29.96 21.51 -37.43
N ASP A 31 29.87 20.22 -37.73
CA ASP A 31 29.04 19.71 -38.83
C ASP A 31 27.56 19.97 -38.56
N ASP A 32 26.93 20.71 -39.48
CA ASP A 32 25.54 21.18 -39.41
C ASP A 32 25.21 22.00 -38.15
N LEU A 33 26.20 22.71 -37.60
CA LEU A 33 26.01 23.73 -36.57
C LEU A 33 25.39 24.98 -37.22
N LEU A 34 24.15 25.27 -36.88
CA LEU A 34 23.36 26.34 -37.49
C LEU A 34 23.51 27.65 -36.72
N ALA A 35 23.58 27.60 -35.39
CA ALA A 35 23.76 28.79 -34.57
C ALA A 35 24.56 28.47 -33.30
N GLU A 36 25.45 29.39 -32.92
CA GLU A 36 26.20 29.35 -31.66
C GLU A 36 26.30 30.76 -31.10
N TYR A 37 25.73 30.96 -29.90
CA TYR A 37 25.74 32.22 -29.18
C TYR A 37 26.45 32.03 -27.84
N SER A 38 27.50 32.81 -27.60
CA SER A 38 28.17 32.87 -26.30
C SER A 38 27.78 34.13 -25.55
N PHE A 39 27.34 33.96 -24.32
CA PHE A 39 26.99 35.00 -23.37
C PHE A 39 28.09 35.23 -22.33
N ALA A 40 29.28 34.66 -22.56
CA ALA A 40 30.40 34.74 -21.63
C ALA A 40 31.01 36.16 -21.49
N SER A 41 30.61 37.10 -22.33
CA SER A 41 31.08 38.49 -22.27
C SER A 41 29.98 39.43 -22.73
N LYS A 42 29.87 40.58 -22.05
CA LYS A 42 28.93 41.63 -22.40
C LYS A 42 29.26 42.21 -23.79
N PRO A 43 28.30 42.28 -24.74
CA PRO A 43 28.51 42.93 -26.02
C PRO A 43 28.61 44.44 -25.85
N SER A 44 29.27 45.11 -26.80
CA SER A 44 29.55 46.55 -26.72
C SER A 44 28.29 47.42 -26.69
N ASP A 45 27.19 46.96 -27.30
CA ASP A 45 25.88 47.62 -27.27
C ASP A 45 24.96 47.11 -26.13
N GLY A 46 25.43 46.14 -25.34
CA GLY A 46 24.73 45.56 -24.21
C GLY A 46 23.59 44.60 -24.54
N HIS A 47 23.26 44.35 -25.82
CA HIS A 47 22.10 43.53 -26.19
C HIS A 47 22.24 42.66 -27.45
N THR A 48 23.23 42.87 -28.30
CA THR A 48 23.41 42.09 -29.54
C THR A 48 24.51 41.05 -29.39
N VAL A 49 24.16 39.77 -29.55
CA VAL A 49 25.09 38.64 -29.39
C VAL A 49 25.34 37.98 -30.73
N ALA A 50 26.60 38.01 -31.18
CA ALA A 50 26.98 37.49 -32.48
C ALA A 50 26.79 35.98 -32.59
N ASN A 51 26.35 35.51 -33.76
CA ASN A 51 26.39 34.10 -34.12
C ASN A 51 27.82 33.72 -34.52
N THR A 52 28.39 32.73 -33.84
CA THR A 52 29.78 32.28 -34.03
C THR A 52 29.89 30.94 -34.78
N ALA A 53 28.74 30.34 -35.16
CA ALA A 53 28.70 29.10 -35.92
C ALA A 53 29.41 29.24 -37.28
N PRO A 54 30.46 28.43 -37.55
CA PRO A 54 31.23 28.54 -38.78
C PRO A 54 30.38 28.29 -40.03
N GLY A 55 30.34 29.26 -40.95
CA GLY A 55 29.62 29.13 -42.22
C GLY A 55 28.10 29.26 -42.11
N SER A 56 27.56 29.65 -40.95
CA SER A 56 26.12 29.86 -40.78
C SER A 56 25.59 31.07 -41.58
N ALA A 57 24.38 30.91 -42.13
CA ALA A 57 23.63 31.98 -42.77
C ALA A 57 22.74 32.77 -41.77
N PHE A 58 22.64 32.35 -40.52
CA PHE A 58 21.78 32.97 -39.52
C PHE A 58 22.48 34.12 -38.78
N GLY A 59 21.70 35.16 -38.50
CA GLY A 59 22.17 36.39 -37.87
C GLY A 59 22.33 36.32 -36.34
N GLU A 60 22.49 37.50 -35.75
CA GLU A 60 22.73 37.73 -34.33
C GLU A 60 21.49 37.40 -33.47
N ALA A 61 21.72 37.04 -32.21
CA ALA A 61 20.67 36.97 -31.19
C ALA A 61 20.53 38.33 -30.49
N GLN A 62 19.32 38.67 -30.04
CA GLN A 62 19.01 39.97 -29.44
C GLN A 62 18.41 39.81 -28.04
N VAL A 63 19.11 40.30 -27.02
CA VAL A 63 18.60 40.38 -25.65
C VAL A 63 17.47 41.41 -25.58
N GLN A 64 16.30 40.95 -25.16
CA GLN A 64 15.12 41.76 -24.95
C GLN A 64 15.07 42.21 -23.48
N ASN A 65 14.61 43.45 -23.26
CA ASN A 65 14.66 44.12 -21.96
C ASN A 65 16.08 44.11 -21.33
N PRO A 66 17.12 44.59 -22.05
CA PRO A 66 18.50 44.51 -21.58
C PRO A 66 18.75 45.43 -20.38
N GLY A 67 19.66 45.02 -19.51
CA GLY A 67 20.15 45.77 -18.36
C GLY A 67 21.62 45.46 -18.12
N ASP A 68 22.39 46.46 -17.69
CA ASP A 68 23.84 46.31 -17.48
C ASP A 68 24.16 45.30 -16.37
N ASP A 69 23.30 45.20 -15.36
CA ASP A 69 23.39 44.31 -14.22
C ASP A 69 23.06 42.84 -14.54
N LEU A 70 22.48 42.58 -15.72
CA LEU A 70 22.19 41.24 -16.21
C LEU A 70 23.44 40.50 -16.66
N TRP A 71 24.52 41.19 -17.00
CA TRP A 71 25.77 40.55 -17.40
C TRP A 71 26.62 40.25 -16.17
N LYS A 72 26.84 38.97 -15.88
CA LYS A 72 27.74 38.48 -14.83
C LYS A 72 29.01 37.93 -15.46
N ASP A 73 30.01 37.65 -14.62
CA ASP A 73 31.22 36.99 -15.09
C ASP A 73 30.83 35.69 -15.82
N GLN A 74 31.12 35.66 -17.12
CA GLN A 74 30.90 34.53 -18.01
C GLN A 74 29.43 34.11 -18.26
N SER A 75 28.44 34.99 -18.06
CA SER A 75 27.04 34.66 -18.38
C SER A 75 26.10 35.87 -18.51
N LEU A 76 24.92 35.61 -19.09
CA LEU A 76 23.76 36.50 -19.07
C LEU A 76 22.71 35.98 -18.08
N VAL A 77 22.24 36.84 -17.18
CA VAL A 77 21.13 36.61 -16.26
C VAL A 77 19.80 36.90 -16.96
N LEU A 78 18.92 35.91 -16.97
CA LEU A 78 17.51 36.04 -17.33
C LEU A 78 16.70 36.25 -16.04
N SER A 79 16.00 37.39 -15.95
CA SER A 79 15.39 37.86 -14.71
C SER A 79 14.08 37.15 -14.34
N GLY A 80 13.51 36.37 -15.25
CA GLY A 80 12.25 35.66 -15.06
C GLY A 80 11.04 36.61 -14.96
N GLY A 81 10.03 36.17 -14.19
CA GLY A 81 8.79 36.91 -13.97
C GLY A 81 7.64 36.48 -14.89
N ASP A 82 6.49 37.15 -14.75
CA ASP A 82 5.28 36.84 -15.52
C ASP A 82 5.51 36.98 -17.03
N TRP A 83 4.77 36.19 -17.82
CA TRP A 83 4.84 36.16 -19.28
C TRP A 83 4.84 37.54 -19.96
N SER A 84 3.90 38.41 -19.58
CA SER A 84 3.77 39.77 -20.13
C SER A 84 4.59 40.82 -19.38
N GLY A 85 5.38 40.41 -18.38
CA GLY A 85 6.22 41.29 -17.58
C GLY A 85 7.43 41.83 -18.36
N GLY A 86 8.18 42.74 -17.73
CA GLY A 86 9.42 43.30 -18.29
C GLY A 86 10.67 42.41 -18.11
N GLY A 87 10.49 41.10 -17.93
CA GLY A 87 11.58 40.15 -17.74
C GLY A 87 12.51 40.06 -18.95
N SER A 88 13.80 39.77 -18.73
CA SER A 88 14.77 39.62 -19.81
C SER A 88 14.71 38.23 -20.45
N TRP A 89 14.86 38.19 -21.77
CA TRP A 89 14.89 36.97 -22.60
C TRP A 89 15.67 37.24 -23.88
N VAL A 90 15.98 36.22 -24.67
CA VAL A 90 16.76 36.39 -25.92
C VAL A 90 15.92 36.02 -27.12
N ARG A 91 15.84 36.91 -28.12
CA ARG A 91 15.26 36.63 -29.43
C ARG A 91 16.33 36.04 -30.35
N LEU A 92 16.00 34.92 -30.98
CA LEU A 92 16.84 34.25 -31.97
C LEU A 92 16.34 34.55 -33.39
N PRO A 93 17.17 34.34 -34.44
CA PRO A 93 16.73 34.38 -35.82
C PRO A 93 15.55 33.42 -36.08
N ALA A 94 14.66 33.82 -37.00
CA ALA A 94 13.57 32.96 -37.45
C ALA A 94 14.10 31.78 -38.29
N ASP A 95 13.26 30.77 -38.47
CA ASP A 95 13.43 29.68 -39.45
C ASP A 95 14.70 28.82 -39.28
N LEU A 96 15.28 28.81 -38.06
CA LEU A 96 16.52 28.08 -37.71
C LEU A 96 16.50 26.60 -38.12
N LEU A 97 15.34 25.93 -38.07
CA LEU A 97 15.17 24.50 -38.37
C LEU A 97 14.19 24.23 -39.52
N SER A 98 13.79 25.26 -40.27
CA SER A 98 12.68 25.18 -41.25
C SER A 98 12.90 24.16 -42.39
N ASP A 99 14.15 23.82 -42.71
CA ASP A 99 14.54 22.85 -43.72
C ASP A 99 15.12 21.55 -43.13
N LYS A 100 15.03 21.36 -41.80
CA LYS A 100 15.64 20.24 -41.08
C LYS A 100 14.58 19.31 -40.52
N SER A 101 14.76 18.01 -40.69
CA SER A 101 13.93 16.97 -40.04
C SER A 101 14.46 16.53 -38.66
N SER A 102 15.67 16.94 -38.30
CA SER A 102 16.32 16.60 -37.05
C SER A 102 16.91 17.86 -36.41
N ALA A 103 17.14 17.82 -35.11
CA ALA A 103 17.80 18.93 -34.42
C ALA A 103 18.55 18.48 -33.16
N THR A 104 19.52 19.29 -32.78
CA THR A 104 20.03 19.34 -31.41
C THR A 104 20.00 20.77 -30.92
N VAL A 105 19.39 21.01 -29.76
CA VAL A 105 19.44 22.30 -29.07
C VAL A 105 20.16 22.10 -27.75
N GLN A 106 21.23 22.86 -27.53
CA GLN A 106 22.06 22.77 -26.34
C GLN A 106 22.16 24.12 -25.64
N MET A 107 22.09 24.10 -24.32
CA MET A 107 22.17 25.28 -23.47
C MET A 107 23.03 24.99 -22.24
N GLU A 108 24.05 25.80 -22.01
CA GLU A 108 24.81 25.83 -20.76
C GLU A 108 24.16 26.83 -19.81
N VAL A 109 23.64 26.34 -18.69
CA VAL A 109 22.64 27.06 -17.89
C VAL A 109 22.86 26.86 -16.39
N LYS A 110 22.47 27.86 -15.60
CA LYS A 110 22.31 27.78 -14.15
C LYS A 110 20.91 28.27 -13.77
N ALA A 111 20.03 27.34 -13.40
CA ALA A 111 18.62 27.63 -13.17
C ALA A 111 18.34 28.10 -11.74
N ASP A 112 17.42 29.05 -11.59
CA ASP A 112 16.89 29.45 -10.28
C ASP A 112 15.99 28.33 -9.69
N PRO A 113 15.93 28.16 -8.35
CA PRO A 113 15.08 27.16 -7.70
C PRO A 113 13.60 27.20 -8.11
N ASP A 114 13.08 28.36 -8.49
CA ASP A 114 11.69 28.51 -8.93
C ASP A 114 11.43 27.78 -10.26
N MET A 115 12.45 27.58 -11.10
CA MET A 115 12.31 26.89 -12.39
C MET A 115 12.06 25.38 -12.21
N LEU A 116 12.51 24.80 -11.09
CA LEU A 116 12.22 23.39 -10.78
C LEU A 116 10.77 23.19 -10.34
N LYS A 117 10.00 24.27 -10.16
CA LYS A 117 8.63 24.23 -9.62
C LYS A 117 7.61 24.91 -10.51
N SER A 118 8.03 25.61 -11.56
CA SER A 118 7.15 26.44 -12.38
C SER A 118 7.17 25.99 -13.83
N PHE A 119 6.03 26.08 -14.51
CA PHE A 119 5.98 25.90 -15.97
C PHE A 119 6.77 27.02 -16.65
N HIS A 120 7.70 26.64 -17.52
CA HIS A 120 8.59 27.56 -18.24
C HIS A 120 9.17 26.86 -19.47
N PHE A 121 9.65 27.67 -20.42
CA PHE A 121 10.40 27.24 -21.58
C PHE A 121 11.85 27.70 -21.44
N MET A 122 12.81 26.77 -21.49
CA MET A 122 14.23 27.13 -21.57
C MET A 122 14.53 27.82 -22.90
N TRP A 123 13.94 27.31 -23.97
CA TRP A 123 13.93 27.89 -25.32
C TRP A 123 12.62 27.58 -26.01
N ASN A 124 12.31 28.36 -27.04
CA ASN A 124 11.26 28.08 -28.00
C ASN A 124 11.88 28.11 -29.40
N ILE A 125 11.72 27.06 -30.19
CA ILE A 125 11.91 27.13 -31.65
C ILE A 125 10.55 26.88 -32.29
N GLY A 126 9.85 27.94 -32.70
CA GLY A 126 8.43 27.85 -33.07
C GLY A 126 7.73 29.20 -33.17
N ASN A 127 6.43 29.21 -32.93
CA ASN A 127 5.58 30.38 -33.17
C ASN A 127 4.97 31.01 -31.92
N ALA A 128 4.50 32.26 -32.06
CA ALA A 128 3.82 33.00 -31.00
C ALA A 128 2.37 32.53 -30.75
N SER A 129 1.81 31.73 -31.65
CA SER A 129 0.42 31.26 -31.55
C SER A 129 0.26 30.02 -30.67
N ASN A 130 1.36 29.49 -30.12
CA ASN A 130 1.47 28.25 -29.33
C ASN A 130 0.99 26.97 -30.06
N GLN A 131 0.94 27.01 -31.39
CA GLN A 131 0.49 25.87 -32.19
C GLN A 131 1.63 24.94 -32.61
N GLU A 132 2.86 25.47 -32.71
CA GLU A 132 4.02 24.70 -33.16
C GLU A 132 5.29 25.20 -32.45
N TYR A 133 6.04 24.29 -31.82
CA TYR A 133 7.29 24.60 -31.12
C TYR A 133 8.11 23.37 -30.74
N LEU A 134 9.43 23.56 -30.59
CA LEU A 134 10.35 22.66 -29.89
C LEU A 134 10.87 23.36 -28.63
N PHE A 135 10.82 22.68 -27.48
CA PHE A 135 11.23 23.25 -26.20
C PHE A 135 11.83 22.21 -25.24
N SER A 136 12.39 22.70 -24.14
CA SER A 136 12.70 21.90 -22.96
C SER A 136 12.37 22.65 -21.68
N SER A 137 12.17 21.90 -20.60
CA SER A 137 11.82 22.41 -19.27
C SER A 137 12.55 21.63 -18.18
N LEU A 138 12.91 22.33 -17.09
CA LEU A 138 13.56 21.77 -15.90
C LEU A 138 12.59 21.52 -14.73
N ASN A 139 11.28 21.61 -14.98
CA ASN A 139 10.26 21.50 -13.94
C ASN A 139 10.22 20.07 -13.36
N CYS A 140 10.23 19.97 -12.02
CA CYS A 140 10.15 18.74 -11.24
C CYS A 140 8.91 18.68 -10.33
N ALA A 141 7.96 19.59 -10.52
CA ALA A 141 6.73 19.69 -9.74
C ALA A 141 5.49 19.43 -10.61
N PHE A 142 4.33 19.32 -9.95
CA PHE A 142 3.03 19.17 -10.62
C PHE A 142 2.98 18.00 -11.62
N GLY A 143 3.65 16.89 -11.28
CA GLY A 143 3.70 15.70 -12.13
C GLY A 143 4.61 15.84 -13.37
N ARG A 144 5.39 16.91 -13.49
CA ARG A 144 6.45 17.06 -14.50
C ARG A 144 7.79 16.58 -13.94
N GLN A 145 8.61 16.06 -14.84
CA GLN A 145 10.05 15.91 -14.68
C GLN A 145 10.75 16.64 -15.83
N PRO A 146 12.08 16.86 -15.76
CA PRO A 146 12.84 17.43 -16.86
C PRO A 146 12.52 16.75 -18.18
N LEU A 147 12.26 17.55 -19.21
CA LEU A 147 11.69 17.05 -20.46
C LEU A 147 12.16 17.80 -21.69
N VAL A 148 12.06 17.12 -22.82
CA VAL A 148 11.99 17.71 -24.16
C VAL A 148 10.58 17.53 -24.71
N GLY A 149 10.06 18.57 -25.36
CA GLY A 149 8.75 18.53 -25.98
C GLY A 149 8.73 19.12 -27.39
N ILE A 150 7.93 18.54 -28.26
CA ILE A 150 7.66 19.05 -29.60
C ILE A 150 6.15 19.11 -29.82
N LYS A 151 5.68 20.28 -30.26
CA LYS A 151 4.32 20.49 -30.73
C LYS A 151 4.34 20.80 -32.21
N ALA A 152 3.55 20.08 -32.99
CA ALA A 152 3.35 20.33 -34.40
C ALA A 152 1.91 19.99 -34.78
N LYS A 153 1.33 20.73 -35.73
CA LYS A 153 -0.07 20.52 -36.16
C LYS A 153 -1.07 20.53 -34.99
N GLY A 154 -0.78 21.32 -33.94
CA GLY A 154 -1.64 21.47 -32.76
C GLY A 154 -1.52 20.37 -31.69
N ILE A 155 -0.72 19.32 -31.90
CA ILE A 155 -0.56 18.20 -30.96
C ILE A 155 0.83 18.25 -30.33
N GLU A 156 0.89 18.21 -29.00
CA GLU A 156 2.14 18.22 -28.22
C GLU A 156 2.55 16.79 -27.84
N HIS A 157 3.84 16.48 -28.00
CA HIS A 157 4.46 15.25 -27.57
C HIS A 157 5.60 15.55 -26.60
N LEU A 158 5.68 14.77 -25.52
CA LEU A 158 6.60 15.01 -24.41
C LEU A 158 7.40 13.74 -24.11
N VAL A 159 8.71 13.91 -23.95
CA VAL A 159 9.62 12.87 -23.46
C VAL A 159 10.24 13.40 -22.17
N GLN A 160 9.85 12.81 -21.04
CA GLN A 160 10.24 13.24 -19.69
C GLN A 160 11.15 12.21 -19.03
N SER A 161 12.03 12.66 -18.15
CA SER A 161 12.84 11.76 -17.33
C SER A 161 12.00 11.04 -16.27
N GLY A 162 12.48 9.89 -15.79
CA GLY A 162 11.80 9.12 -14.73
C GLY A 162 11.88 9.74 -13.33
N SER A 163 12.77 10.72 -13.13
CA SER A 163 13.00 11.44 -11.88
C SER A 163 13.47 12.89 -12.15
N CYS A 164 13.59 13.70 -11.10
CA CYS A 164 14.15 15.04 -11.20
C CYS A 164 15.69 14.96 -11.30
N ALA A 165 16.20 14.96 -12.54
CA ALA A 165 17.62 14.79 -12.83
C ALA A 165 18.46 16.09 -12.74
N VAL A 166 17.88 17.19 -12.25
CA VAL A 166 18.47 18.54 -12.31
C VAL A 166 18.55 19.18 -10.92
N ARG A 167 19.49 20.10 -10.73
CA ARG A 167 19.69 20.84 -9.47
C ARG A 167 19.68 22.34 -9.72
N ALA A 168 18.93 23.08 -8.92
CA ALA A 168 18.97 24.54 -8.94
C ALA A 168 20.35 25.06 -8.51
N ASP A 169 20.64 26.31 -8.85
CA ASP A 169 21.83 27.04 -8.41
C ASP A 169 23.17 26.37 -8.71
N GLN A 170 23.19 25.50 -9.73
CA GLN A 170 24.39 24.85 -10.25
C GLN A 170 24.45 24.99 -11.77
N TRP A 171 25.65 25.19 -12.31
CA TRP A 171 25.87 25.11 -13.76
C TRP A 171 25.68 23.69 -14.27
N MET A 172 24.91 23.56 -15.36
CA MET A 172 24.60 22.32 -16.03
C MET A 172 24.57 22.49 -17.55
N SER A 173 24.81 21.39 -18.26
CA SER A 173 24.58 21.31 -19.70
C SER A 173 23.24 20.65 -19.97
N VAL A 174 22.31 21.32 -20.64
CA VAL A 174 21.02 20.74 -21.03
C VAL A 174 20.96 20.64 -22.54
N THR A 175 20.84 19.42 -23.05
CA THR A 175 20.81 19.15 -24.49
C THR A 175 19.60 18.32 -24.86
N ALA A 176 18.80 18.82 -25.80
CA ALA A 176 17.72 18.07 -26.40
C ALA A 176 18.08 17.66 -27.83
N THR A 177 17.85 16.40 -28.18
CA THR A 177 18.00 15.90 -29.55
C THR A 177 16.65 15.40 -30.06
N LEU A 178 16.36 15.64 -31.33
CA LEU A 178 15.28 15.00 -32.08
C LEU A 178 15.86 14.44 -33.37
N ASP A 179 15.85 13.12 -33.51
CA ASP A 179 16.28 12.44 -34.73
C ASP A 179 15.05 12.10 -35.59
N GLY A 180 14.91 12.79 -36.72
CA GLY A 180 13.80 12.58 -37.65
C GLY A 180 13.89 11.28 -38.44
N SER A 181 15.04 10.59 -38.44
CA SER A 181 15.22 9.34 -39.17
C SER A 181 14.59 8.13 -38.47
N ASP A 182 14.57 8.13 -37.14
CA ASP A 182 13.99 7.07 -36.30
C ASP A 182 12.84 7.57 -35.40
N GLY A 183 12.61 8.89 -35.35
CA GLY A 183 11.60 9.57 -34.55
C GLY A 183 11.97 9.69 -33.07
N MET A 184 13.23 9.50 -32.68
CA MET A 184 13.62 9.52 -31.27
C MET A 184 13.92 10.94 -30.78
N ALA A 185 13.18 11.37 -29.76
CA ALA A 185 13.54 12.52 -28.94
C ALA A 185 14.31 12.06 -27.69
N ARG A 186 15.36 12.79 -27.32
CA ARG A 186 16.18 12.51 -26.13
C ARG A 186 16.54 13.78 -25.40
N LEU A 187 16.61 13.71 -24.08
CA LEU A 187 17.10 14.77 -23.21
C LEU A 187 18.38 14.28 -22.51
N TYR A 188 19.40 15.13 -22.52
CA TYR A 188 20.65 14.93 -21.82
C TYR A 188 20.87 16.04 -20.80
N VAL A 189 21.34 15.68 -19.62
CA VAL A 189 21.79 16.61 -18.57
C VAL A 189 23.24 16.27 -18.24
N ASP A 190 24.11 17.28 -18.25
CA ASP A 190 25.56 17.16 -18.03
C ASP A 190 26.27 16.17 -18.95
N GLY A 191 25.68 15.87 -20.11
CA GLY A 191 26.22 14.95 -21.11
C GLY A 191 25.74 13.51 -20.96
N GLU A 192 24.91 13.21 -19.97
CA GLU A 192 24.31 11.89 -19.74
C GLU A 192 22.84 11.90 -20.19
N GLU A 193 22.37 10.82 -20.83
CA GLU A 193 20.97 10.69 -21.27
C GLU A 193 20.06 10.48 -20.04
N VAL A 194 19.05 11.32 -19.88
CA VAL A 194 18.09 11.25 -18.75
C VAL A 194 16.66 10.92 -19.20
N ALA A 195 16.36 11.05 -20.49
CA ALA A 195 15.08 10.68 -21.07
C ALA A 195 15.23 10.34 -22.55
N SER A 196 14.46 9.34 -23.00
CA SER A 196 14.33 9.02 -24.43
C SER A 196 12.95 8.46 -24.75
N GLY A 197 12.43 8.77 -25.94
CA GLY A 197 11.10 8.34 -26.37
C GLY A 197 10.83 8.66 -27.84
N LYS A 198 9.94 7.90 -28.47
CA LYS A 198 9.58 8.09 -29.89
C LYS A 198 8.51 9.15 -30.04
N VAL A 199 8.72 10.16 -30.87
CA VAL A 199 7.70 11.14 -31.28
C VAL A 199 7.28 10.90 -32.75
N PRO A 200 6.00 11.12 -33.11
CA PRO A 200 5.49 10.87 -34.47
C PRO A 200 5.66 12.07 -35.42
N VAL A 201 6.46 13.07 -35.04
CA VAL A 201 6.67 14.33 -35.78
C VAL A 201 8.15 14.69 -35.80
N THR A 202 8.54 15.53 -36.76
CA THR A 202 9.92 16.00 -36.96
C THR A 202 10.01 17.51 -36.78
N THR A 203 11.23 18.07 -36.71
CA THR A 203 11.40 19.54 -36.66
C THR A 203 10.91 20.24 -37.92
N ALA A 204 10.84 19.53 -39.07
CA ALA A 204 10.31 20.05 -40.32
C ALA A 204 8.79 20.25 -40.28
N ASP A 205 8.10 19.62 -39.31
CA ASP A 205 6.68 19.83 -39.07
C ASP A 205 6.39 21.13 -38.27
N ILE A 206 7.42 21.84 -37.80
CA ILE A 206 7.30 23.19 -37.22
C ILE A 206 7.38 24.19 -38.36
N GLY A 207 6.23 24.48 -38.98
CA GLY A 207 6.13 25.28 -40.19
C GLY A 207 6.34 26.78 -39.95
N ASP A 208 5.92 27.29 -38.79
CA ASP A 208 6.16 28.68 -38.37
C ASP A 208 7.18 28.75 -37.21
N GLN A 209 8.35 29.33 -37.49
CA GLN A 209 9.42 29.56 -36.53
C GLN A 209 9.69 31.06 -36.31
N SER A 210 8.63 31.87 -36.37
CA SER A 210 8.70 33.33 -36.23
C SER A 210 9.06 33.84 -34.83
N LEU A 211 8.94 32.98 -33.79
CA LEU A 211 9.24 33.29 -32.40
C LEU A 211 10.27 32.32 -31.82
N ASN A 212 11.50 32.37 -32.32
CA ASN A 212 12.60 31.62 -31.71
C ASN A 212 13.18 32.40 -30.52
N THR A 213 13.30 31.76 -29.35
CA THR A 213 13.69 32.43 -28.11
C THR A 213 14.56 31.57 -27.19
N ILE A 214 15.30 32.22 -26.31
CA ILE A 214 15.84 31.65 -25.06
C ILE A 214 15.10 32.32 -23.90
N GLY A 215 14.47 31.51 -23.05
CA GLY A 215 13.84 31.92 -21.81
C GLY A 215 12.45 32.56 -21.89
N HIS A 216 11.78 32.51 -23.05
CA HIS A 216 10.43 33.06 -23.23
C HIS A 216 9.47 32.04 -23.86
N SER A 217 8.31 31.86 -23.25
CA SER A 217 7.30 30.87 -23.67
C SER A 217 6.29 31.49 -24.66
N PRO A 218 5.80 30.73 -25.66
CA PRO A 218 4.62 31.11 -26.43
C PRO A 218 3.32 30.97 -25.63
N TRP A 219 3.36 30.32 -24.47
CA TRP A 219 2.27 30.27 -23.49
C TRP A 219 2.44 31.32 -22.42
N LYS A 220 1.38 31.61 -21.66
CA LYS A 220 1.40 32.53 -20.51
C LYS A 220 2.11 31.94 -19.28
N ASP A 221 3.19 31.20 -19.51
CA ASP A 221 4.06 30.64 -18.49
C ASP A 221 4.99 31.71 -17.92
N VAL A 222 5.62 31.44 -16.78
CA VAL A 222 6.68 32.33 -16.29
C VAL A 222 7.89 32.29 -17.24
N ASN A 223 8.54 33.43 -17.41
CA ASN A 223 9.80 33.51 -18.14
C ASN A 223 10.89 32.75 -17.36
N PHE A 224 11.83 32.16 -18.10
CA PHE A 224 12.93 31.44 -17.48
C PHE A 224 13.76 32.38 -16.62
N LYS A 225 14.06 31.94 -15.39
CA LYS A 225 14.90 32.66 -14.43
C LYS A 225 16.18 31.87 -14.19
N GLY A 226 17.32 32.50 -14.42
CA GLY A 226 18.61 31.86 -14.28
C GLY A 226 19.71 32.55 -15.05
N GLN A 227 20.81 31.85 -15.29
CA GLN A 227 21.96 32.34 -16.06
C GLN A 227 22.22 31.44 -17.26
N VAL A 228 22.67 32.03 -18.37
CA VAL A 228 22.99 31.34 -19.61
C VAL A 228 24.41 31.70 -20.02
N ALA A 229 25.25 30.70 -20.27
CA ALA A 229 26.63 30.92 -20.71
C ALA A 229 26.78 30.69 -22.22
N ASN A 230 26.25 29.59 -22.75
CA ASN A 230 26.32 29.23 -24.17
C ASN A 230 24.99 28.64 -24.65
N PHE A 231 24.68 28.84 -25.93
CA PHE A 231 23.53 28.25 -26.60
C PHE A 231 23.90 27.82 -28.03
N ARG A 232 23.57 26.59 -28.41
CA ARG A 232 23.85 26.02 -29.74
C ARG A 232 22.65 25.35 -30.36
N VAL A 233 22.52 25.45 -31.68
CA VAL A 233 21.49 24.77 -32.48
C VAL A 233 22.16 24.06 -33.66
N TYR A 234 21.92 22.76 -33.78
CA TYR A 234 22.38 21.90 -34.87
C TYR A 234 21.18 21.42 -35.70
N GLY A 235 21.36 21.30 -37.02
CA GLY A 235 20.37 20.75 -37.95
C GLY A 235 20.30 19.22 -38.02
N ARG A 236 20.97 18.55 -37.07
CA ARG A 236 21.05 17.09 -36.92
C ARG A 236 20.96 16.68 -35.46
N ALA A 237 20.60 15.42 -35.21
CA ALA A 237 20.75 14.82 -33.89
C ALA A 237 22.24 14.50 -33.63
N LEU A 238 22.81 15.02 -32.55
CA LEU A 238 24.14 14.64 -32.08
C LEU A 238 24.07 13.30 -31.36
N ASP A 239 25.13 12.49 -31.46
CA ASP A 239 25.26 11.28 -30.66
C ASP A 239 25.69 11.60 -29.21
N ALA A 240 25.51 10.63 -28.30
CA ALA A 240 25.82 10.81 -26.89
C ALA A 240 27.30 11.18 -26.62
N GLY A 241 28.24 10.72 -27.44
CA GLY A 241 29.65 11.08 -27.32
C GLY A 241 29.87 12.56 -27.63
N GLN A 242 29.31 13.05 -28.73
CA GLN A 242 29.37 14.46 -29.14
C GLN A 242 28.70 15.38 -28.10
N VAL A 243 27.55 14.99 -27.56
CA VAL A 243 26.85 15.74 -26.49
C VAL A 243 27.74 15.81 -25.22
N LYS A 244 28.40 14.71 -24.86
CA LYS A 244 29.31 14.66 -23.72
C LYS A 244 30.56 15.53 -23.91
N SER A 245 31.10 15.61 -25.13
CA SER A 245 32.22 16.50 -25.45
C SER A 245 31.82 17.97 -25.30
N ILE A 246 30.63 18.37 -25.79
CA ILE A 246 30.09 19.74 -25.59
C ILE A 246 29.94 20.04 -24.10
N SER A 247 29.31 19.15 -23.35
CA SER A 247 29.16 19.29 -21.89
C SER A 247 30.53 19.48 -21.21
N THR A 248 31.54 18.71 -21.57
CA THR A 248 32.88 18.80 -20.96
C THR A 248 33.56 20.13 -21.25
N VAL A 249 33.48 20.62 -22.50
CA VAL A 249 34.11 21.89 -22.90
C VAL A 249 33.44 23.09 -22.24
N ASP A 250 32.10 23.14 -22.23
CA ASP A 250 31.36 24.25 -21.63
C ASP A 250 31.54 24.31 -20.10
N ALA A 251 31.67 23.15 -19.44
CA ALA A 251 31.95 23.10 -17.99
C ALA A 251 33.21 23.89 -17.62
N ASN A 252 34.20 23.96 -18.51
CA ASN A 252 35.48 24.63 -18.24
C ASN A 252 35.32 26.13 -18.00
N ILE A 253 34.25 26.74 -18.51
CA ILE A 253 33.89 28.14 -18.23
C ILE A 253 33.68 28.31 -16.73
N HIS A 254 33.08 27.32 -16.06
CA HIS A 254 32.64 27.37 -14.67
C HIS A 254 33.49 26.49 -13.73
N ARG A 255 34.73 26.20 -14.11
CA ARG A 255 35.63 25.29 -13.38
C ARG A 255 35.77 25.64 -11.89
N SER A 256 35.91 26.92 -11.57
CA SER A 256 36.07 27.38 -10.18
C SER A 256 34.86 27.04 -9.31
N GLU A 257 33.65 27.06 -9.87
CA GLU A 257 32.42 26.70 -9.16
C GLU A 257 32.23 25.18 -9.12
N LEU A 258 32.38 24.51 -10.27
CA LEU A 258 32.06 23.09 -10.43
C LEU A 258 33.05 22.17 -9.71
N VAL A 259 34.32 22.56 -9.65
CA VAL A 259 35.42 21.71 -9.16
C VAL A 259 36.06 22.30 -7.91
N ASP A 260 36.62 23.51 -8.00
CA ASP A 260 37.43 24.07 -6.91
C ASP A 260 36.53 24.40 -5.70
N GLY A 261 35.38 25.04 -5.93
CA GLY A 261 34.39 25.34 -4.91
C GLY A 261 33.83 24.08 -4.24
N ARG A 262 33.75 22.96 -4.95
CA ARG A 262 33.31 21.68 -4.38
C ARG A 262 34.32 21.08 -3.41
N ILE A 263 35.61 21.20 -3.72
CA ILE A 263 36.68 20.78 -2.82
C ILE A 263 36.78 21.71 -1.62
N ASP A 264 36.66 23.02 -1.83
CA ASP A 264 36.71 24.00 -0.75
C ASP A 264 35.49 23.90 0.18
N ALA A 265 34.35 23.40 -0.30
CA ALA A 265 33.15 23.13 0.50
C ALA A 265 33.26 21.92 1.44
N LEU A 266 34.32 21.11 1.37
CA LEU A 266 34.49 19.94 2.25
C LEU A 266 34.72 20.29 3.73
N ASP A 267 35.08 21.55 4.03
CA ASP A 267 35.49 22.04 5.37
C ASP A 267 36.55 21.13 6.06
N PHE A 268 37.35 20.45 5.26
CA PHE A 268 38.42 19.59 5.72
C PHE A 268 39.73 20.38 5.79
N HIS A 269 40.56 20.11 6.80
CA HIS A 269 41.80 20.85 7.04
C HIS A 269 42.92 19.94 7.58
N ASP A 270 44.15 20.46 7.59
CA ASP A 270 45.29 19.83 8.27
C ASP A 270 44.94 19.58 9.74
N GLN A 271 45.02 18.34 10.20
CA GLN A 271 44.53 17.95 11.54
C GLN A 271 45.34 16.81 12.15
N SER A 272 45.10 16.53 13.44
CA SER A 272 45.62 15.34 14.13
C SER A 272 44.51 14.34 14.41
N VAL A 273 44.80 13.05 14.32
CA VAL A 273 43.88 11.95 14.64
C VAL A 273 44.48 11.06 15.72
N ASP A 274 43.72 10.77 16.76
CA ASP A 274 44.10 9.93 17.91
C ASP A 274 43.18 8.71 18.10
N GLY A 275 42.35 8.43 17.10
CA GLY A 275 41.55 7.20 16.96
C GLY A 275 41.99 6.29 15.82
N ASP A 276 41.18 5.29 15.53
CA ASP A 276 41.34 4.27 14.49
C ASP A 276 40.67 4.66 13.15
N TYR A 277 40.11 5.85 13.06
CA TYR A 277 39.46 6.37 11.85
C TYR A 277 39.54 7.89 11.73
N LEU A 278 39.68 8.34 10.49
CA LEU A 278 39.62 9.73 10.06
C LEU A 278 38.44 9.89 9.10
N ALA A 279 37.49 10.76 9.45
CA ALA A 279 36.36 11.06 8.57
C ALA A 279 36.84 11.80 7.31
N LEU A 280 36.72 11.16 6.14
CA LEU A 280 37.02 11.74 4.83
C LEU A 280 35.71 12.03 4.05
N PRO A 281 35.24 13.30 3.99
CA PRO A 281 33.96 13.60 3.36
C PRO A 281 33.98 13.34 1.84
N THR A 282 32.93 12.70 1.32
CA THR A 282 32.82 12.32 -0.10
C THR A 282 31.97 13.30 -0.91
N ALA A 283 31.31 14.27 -0.26
CA ALA A 283 30.35 15.18 -0.87
C ALA A 283 29.29 14.45 -1.74
N GLY A 284 28.71 13.37 -1.20
CA GLY A 284 27.75 12.54 -1.92
C GLY A 284 28.39 11.74 -3.06
N GLY A 285 29.57 11.16 -2.80
CA GLY A 285 30.30 10.30 -3.74
C GLY A 285 31.04 11.05 -4.87
N THR A 286 31.10 12.38 -4.83
CA THR A 286 31.75 13.19 -5.88
C THR A 286 33.20 13.53 -5.59
N VAL A 287 33.63 13.33 -4.36
CA VAL A 287 35.02 13.46 -3.92
C VAL A 287 35.56 12.08 -3.57
N THR A 288 36.72 11.75 -4.12
CA THR A 288 37.53 10.59 -3.77
C THR A 288 38.78 11.03 -3.02
N TRP A 289 39.36 10.11 -2.26
CA TRP A 289 40.54 10.37 -1.44
C TRP A 289 41.68 9.43 -1.80
N SER A 290 42.92 9.91 -1.62
CA SER A 290 44.13 9.10 -1.74
C SER A 290 45.13 9.43 -0.63
N SER A 291 45.82 8.40 -0.13
CA SER A 291 46.82 8.52 0.92
C SER A 291 48.24 8.42 0.37
N SER A 292 49.14 9.25 0.89
CA SER A 292 50.58 9.10 0.62
C SER A 292 51.20 7.88 1.29
N ASP A 293 50.57 7.32 2.32
CA ASP A 293 50.99 6.09 3.01
C ASP A 293 49.77 5.28 3.50
N PRO A 294 49.23 4.41 2.63
CA PRO A 294 48.09 3.53 2.96
C PRO A 294 48.33 2.56 4.12
N SER A 295 49.58 2.37 4.57
CA SER A 295 49.88 1.50 5.72
C SER A 295 49.58 2.16 7.08
N ILE A 296 49.44 3.48 7.08
CA ILE A 296 49.13 4.31 8.25
C ILE A 296 47.70 4.83 8.17
N ILE A 297 47.32 5.48 7.06
CA ILE A 297 45.92 5.89 6.79
C ILE A 297 45.55 5.41 5.40
N THR A 298 44.50 4.61 5.28
CA THR A 298 44.00 4.16 3.96
C THR A 298 43.24 5.26 3.22
N ASP A 299 42.97 5.06 1.92
CA ASP A 299 42.15 5.97 1.10
C ASP A 299 40.70 6.14 1.62
N THR A 300 40.24 5.21 2.46
CA THR A 300 38.91 5.25 3.10
C THR A 300 38.92 5.92 4.49
N GLY A 301 40.09 6.30 4.99
CA GLY A 301 40.24 6.95 6.30
C GLY A 301 40.51 6.00 7.47
N MET A 302 40.59 4.67 7.26
CA MET A 302 41.04 3.74 8.30
C MET A 302 42.45 4.09 8.78
N VAL A 303 42.65 4.22 10.09
CA VAL A 303 43.91 4.62 10.72
C VAL A 303 44.52 3.46 11.49
N ASN A 304 45.74 3.07 11.11
CA ASN A 304 46.58 2.13 11.84
C ASN A 304 47.49 2.91 12.80
N GLN A 305 47.03 3.13 14.03
CA GLN A 305 47.77 3.94 15.01
C GLN A 305 49.12 3.32 15.40
N PRO A 306 50.17 4.14 15.58
CA PRO A 306 51.40 3.70 16.21
C PRO A 306 51.15 3.07 17.59
N PRO A 307 51.92 2.05 18.01
CA PRO A 307 51.81 1.48 19.35
C PRO A 307 52.04 2.53 20.44
N SER A 308 51.39 2.35 21.60
CA SER A 308 51.56 3.23 22.76
C SER A 308 53.05 3.46 23.09
N GLY A 309 53.46 4.73 23.19
CA GLY A 309 54.84 5.15 23.43
C GLY A 309 55.70 5.37 22.17
N ALA A 310 55.17 5.12 20.97
CA ALA A 310 55.82 5.50 19.71
C ALA A 310 55.75 7.02 19.47
N GLN A 311 56.43 7.50 18.41
CA GLN A 311 56.32 8.89 17.93
C GLN A 311 55.09 9.05 17.03
N ASP A 312 54.59 10.28 16.93
CA ASP A 312 53.57 10.66 15.96
C ASP A 312 54.03 10.35 14.52
N GLN A 313 53.10 9.95 13.66
CA GLN A 313 53.35 9.77 12.23
C GLN A 313 52.60 10.83 11.42
N THR A 314 53.10 11.17 10.23
CA THR A 314 52.47 12.15 9.34
C THR A 314 52.17 11.55 7.98
N VAL A 315 50.94 11.73 7.50
CA VAL A 315 50.45 11.25 6.21
C VAL A 315 49.80 12.41 5.46
N THR A 316 49.96 12.47 4.14
CA THR A 316 49.24 13.44 3.30
C THR A 316 48.03 12.76 2.68
N MET A 317 46.84 13.31 2.90
CA MET A 317 45.58 12.88 2.26
C MET A 317 45.21 13.86 1.15
N THR A 318 44.88 13.36 -0.04
CA THR A 318 44.50 14.19 -1.19
C THR A 318 43.07 13.90 -1.61
N ALA A 319 42.21 14.92 -1.52
CA ALA A 319 40.85 14.91 -2.04
C ALA A 319 40.86 15.25 -3.53
N THR A 320 40.07 14.55 -4.34
CA THR A 320 39.93 14.73 -5.78
C THR A 320 38.46 14.72 -6.17
N THR A 321 38.02 15.67 -7.00
CA THR A 321 36.67 15.66 -7.61
C THR A 321 36.79 15.72 -9.12
N THR A 322 35.89 15.06 -9.82
CA THR A 322 35.73 15.17 -11.26
C THR A 322 34.29 15.51 -11.61
N VAL A 323 34.07 16.65 -12.27
CA VAL A 323 32.73 17.09 -12.72
C VAL A 323 32.81 17.39 -14.21
N ARG A 324 31.98 16.71 -15.02
CA ARG A 324 31.91 16.89 -16.48
C ARG A 324 33.32 16.87 -17.13
N GLY A 325 34.13 15.87 -16.76
CA GLY A 325 35.51 15.69 -17.26
C GLY A 325 36.58 16.60 -16.64
N LEU A 326 36.19 17.65 -15.89
CA LEU A 326 37.13 18.52 -15.19
C LEU A 326 37.54 17.92 -13.85
N THR A 327 38.85 17.75 -13.64
CA THR A 327 39.38 17.22 -12.37
C THR A 327 40.07 18.31 -11.56
N GLY A 328 39.83 18.36 -10.25
CA GLY A 328 40.57 19.20 -9.29
C GLY A 328 40.99 18.38 -8.07
N SER A 329 41.99 18.85 -7.32
CA SER A 329 42.47 18.15 -6.14
C SER A 329 43.09 19.08 -5.11
N LYS A 330 43.04 18.70 -3.83
CA LYS A 330 43.66 19.43 -2.70
C LYS A 330 44.19 18.45 -1.67
N SER A 331 45.39 18.73 -1.16
CA SER A 331 46.09 17.87 -0.21
C SER A 331 46.11 18.47 1.20
N TYR A 332 46.00 17.59 2.20
CA TYR A 332 45.92 17.91 3.61
C TYR A 332 46.92 17.05 4.40
N ARG A 333 47.60 17.65 5.36
CA ARG A 333 48.56 16.97 6.24
C ARG A 333 47.87 16.45 7.49
N ILE A 334 47.93 15.15 7.72
CA ILE A 334 47.34 14.47 8.87
C ILE A 334 48.45 13.95 9.80
N THR A 335 48.33 14.24 11.09
CA THR A 335 49.23 13.71 12.13
C THR A 335 48.54 12.61 12.94
N VAL A 336 49.02 11.37 12.86
CA VAL A 336 48.48 10.22 13.59
C VAL A 336 49.18 10.07 14.92
N LYS A 337 48.40 10.13 16.02
CA LYS A 337 48.89 9.92 17.38
C LYS A 337 48.96 8.43 17.73
N PRO A 338 49.92 8.01 18.58
CA PRO A 338 49.95 6.65 19.12
C PRO A 338 48.69 6.28 19.91
N SER A 339 48.29 5.02 19.86
CA SER A 339 47.11 4.54 20.56
C SER A 339 47.25 4.67 22.09
N THR A 340 46.22 5.20 22.74
CA THR A 340 46.10 5.34 24.19
C THR A 340 45.36 4.16 24.85
N LYS A 341 44.65 3.34 24.06
CA LYS A 341 43.87 2.20 24.55
C LYS A 341 44.76 1.11 25.15
N THR A 342 44.44 0.72 26.38
CA THR A 342 45.03 -0.44 27.04
C THR A 342 44.59 -1.75 26.37
N LYS A 343 45.30 -2.85 26.65
CA LYS A 343 44.88 -4.17 26.18
C LYS A 343 43.50 -4.58 26.71
N ALA A 344 43.18 -4.19 27.95
CA ALA A 344 41.90 -4.50 28.59
C ALA A 344 40.72 -3.77 27.93
N GLU A 345 40.89 -2.49 27.60
CA GLU A 345 39.86 -1.74 26.87
C GLU A 345 39.60 -2.34 25.49
N ARG A 346 40.65 -2.73 24.76
CA ARG A 346 40.48 -3.44 23.46
C ARG A 346 39.76 -4.78 23.59
N LEU A 347 40.04 -5.54 24.67
CA LEU A 347 39.30 -6.79 24.93
C LEU A 347 37.83 -6.49 25.24
N GLN A 348 37.53 -5.43 25.99
CA GLN A 348 36.14 -5.02 26.28
C GLN A 348 35.39 -4.60 25.02
N GLU A 349 35.96 -3.73 24.19
CA GLU A 349 35.35 -3.32 22.92
C GLU A 349 35.09 -4.52 21.99
N ALA A 350 36.06 -5.44 21.88
CA ALA A 350 35.92 -6.66 21.10
C ALA A 350 34.80 -7.58 21.64
N ALA A 351 34.64 -7.66 22.96
CA ALA A 351 33.58 -8.43 23.60
C ALA A 351 32.20 -7.77 23.46
N ASP A 352 32.12 -6.44 23.57
CA ASP A 352 30.90 -5.67 23.36
C ASP A 352 30.38 -5.85 21.93
N GLY A 353 31.28 -5.92 20.96
CA GLY A 353 30.99 -6.24 19.56
C GLY A 353 30.64 -7.71 19.28
N TYR A 354 30.62 -8.63 20.26
CA TYR A 354 30.18 -10.01 20.05
C TYR A 354 28.72 -10.19 20.46
N VAL A 355 27.82 -10.46 19.51
CA VAL A 355 26.37 -10.48 19.73
C VAL A 355 25.75 -11.74 19.15
N ILE A 356 24.77 -12.32 19.86
CA ILE A 356 23.92 -13.40 19.35
C ILE A 356 22.48 -12.88 19.30
N PRO A 357 21.79 -12.92 18.13
CA PRO A 357 20.40 -12.50 18.04
C PRO A 357 19.47 -13.28 18.99
N PRO A 358 18.38 -12.66 19.51
CA PRO A 358 17.46 -13.32 20.43
C PRO A 358 16.75 -14.54 19.83
N LEU A 359 16.63 -14.58 18.50
CA LEU A 359 16.00 -15.67 17.76
C LEU A 359 16.96 -16.19 16.70
N ILE A 360 17.24 -17.49 16.75
CA ILE A 360 18.07 -18.21 15.77
C ILE A 360 17.42 -19.54 15.38
N ALA A 361 17.92 -20.17 14.32
CA ALA A 361 17.46 -21.48 13.87
C ALA A 361 18.46 -22.58 14.25
N SER A 362 17.97 -23.81 14.42
CA SER A 362 18.81 -25.00 14.44
C SER A 362 19.55 -25.12 13.11
N GLY A 363 20.88 -25.19 13.16
CA GLY A 363 21.77 -25.12 11.99
C GLY A 363 22.41 -23.74 11.80
N THR A 364 22.06 -22.74 12.61
CA THR A 364 22.76 -21.45 12.62
C THR A 364 24.21 -21.63 13.08
N LYS A 365 25.16 -21.05 12.33
CA LYS A 365 26.57 -20.95 12.73
C LYS A 365 26.78 -19.63 13.48
N LEU A 366 27.20 -19.71 14.74
CA LEU A 366 27.52 -18.54 15.56
C LEU A 366 28.80 -17.84 15.07
N PRO A 367 28.97 -16.54 15.36
CA PRO A 367 30.17 -15.80 14.95
C PRO A 367 31.42 -16.39 15.61
N GLY A 368 32.55 -16.31 14.90
CA GLY A 368 33.86 -16.70 15.42
C GLY A 368 34.37 -15.73 16.50
N ALA A 369 35.55 -16.03 17.06
CA ALA A 369 36.19 -15.13 18.02
C ALA A 369 36.45 -13.75 17.38
N PRO A 370 36.16 -12.64 18.07
CA PRO A 370 36.59 -11.30 17.66
C PRO A 370 38.11 -11.24 17.43
N ASP A 371 38.56 -10.30 16.60
CA ASP A 371 39.97 -10.16 16.24
C ASP A 371 40.88 -10.05 17.47
N HIS A 372 42.02 -10.76 17.43
CA HIS A 372 43.01 -10.84 18.52
C HIS A 372 42.49 -11.43 19.85
N THR A 373 41.32 -12.08 19.85
CA THR A 373 40.77 -12.78 21.02
C THR A 373 40.65 -14.29 20.79
N THR A 374 40.32 -15.04 21.84
CA THR A 374 39.82 -16.42 21.74
C THR A 374 38.46 -16.53 22.39
N LEU A 375 37.62 -17.43 21.88
CA LEU A 375 36.22 -17.59 22.27
C LEU A 375 35.94 -19.02 22.72
N GLN A 376 35.26 -19.17 23.87
CA GLN A 376 34.65 -20.43 24.30
C GLN A 376 33.15 -20.23 24.46
N LEU A 377 32.36 -21.13 23.87
CA LEU A 377 30.90 -21.10 23.93
C LEU A 377 30.38 -22.27 24.75
N GLN A 378 29.41 -22.00 25.62
CA GLN A 378 28.68 -23.00 26.39
C GLN A 378 27.19 -22.72 26.29
N ALA A 379 26.36 -23.75 26.19
CA ALA A 379 24.90 -23.60 26.14
C ALA A 379 24.21 -24.32 27.31
N ALA A 380 23.02 -23.82 27.69
CA ALA A 380 22.14 -24.47 28.65
C ALA A 380 21.60 -25.82 28.13
N SER A 381 21.10 -26.66 29.04
CA SER A 381 20.53 -27.97 28.69
C SER A 381 19.43 -27.86 27.63
N GLY A 382 19.56 -28.62 26.54
CA GLY A 382 18.63 -28.63 25.41
C GLY A 382 19.15 -27.95 24.14
N ILE A 383 20.21 -27.14 24.25
CA ILE A 383 20.92 -26.53 23.11
C ILE A 383 22.32 -27.13 23.04
N SER A 384 22.73 -27.57 21.85
CA SER A 384 24.08 -28.08 21.58
C SER A 384 24.82 -27.16 20.63
N ILE A 385 26.07 -26.82 20.96
CA ILE A 385 27.00 -26.07 20.10
C ILE A 385 28.10 -27.04 19.67
N HIS A 386 28.23 -27.27 18.36
CA HIS A 386 29.24 -28.16 17.78
C HIS A 386 30.50 -27.39 17.37
N ASP A 387 31.55 -28.14 17.00
CA ASP A 387 32.78 -27.58 16.45
C ASP A 387 32.50 -26.58 15.31
N GLY A 388 33.14 -25.42 15.37
CA GLY A 388 32.90 -24.32 14.43
C GLY A 388 31.66 -23.45 14.75
N GLY A 389 31.00 -23.65 15.89
CA GLY A 389 29.94 -22.77 16.39
C GLY A 389 28.54 -23.10 15.88
N LEU A 390 28.32 -24.30 15.33
CA LEU A 390 27.02 -24.71 14.79
C LEU A 390 26.03 -25.05 15.91
N VAL A 391 24.88 -24.38 15.94
CA VAL A 391 23.82 -24.59 16.95
C VAL A 391 22.87 -25.69 16.49
N SER A 392 22.42 -26.54 17.42
CA SER A 392 21.36 -27.51 17.18
C SER A 392 20.52 -27.75 18.43
N ILE A 393 19.29 -28.21 18.22
CA ILE A 393 18.38 -28.67 19.28
C ILE A 393 17.84 -30.06 18.94
N ALA A 394 17.46 -30.82 19.96
CA ALA A 394 16.79 -32.11 19.77
C ALA A 394 15.27 -31.91 19.72
N GLY A 395 14.61 -32.49 18.71
CA GLY A 395 13.15 -32.48 18.58
C GLY A 395 12.58 -31.38 17.67
N ASP A 396 11.26 -31.22 17.71
CA ASP A 396 10.45 -30.42 16.79
C ASP A 396 9.82 -29.19 17.45
N LYS A 397 10.22 -28.84 18.67
CA LYS A 397 9.72 -27.68 19.43
C LYS A 397 10.82 -26.63 19.65
N PRO A 398 10.48 -25.33 19.63
CA PRO A 398 11.42 -24.29 20.03
C PRO A 398 11.98 -24.51 21.43
N VAL A 399 13.27 -24.21 21.62
CA VAL A 399 13.96 -24.26 22.92
C VAL A 399 14.46 -22.86 23.27
N SER A 400 14.05 -22.35 24.42
CA SER A 400 14.63 -21.13 25.00
C SER A 400 15.70 -21.51 26.01
N GLY A 401 16.83 -20.83 25.98
CA GLY A 401 17.92 -21.07 26.91
C GLY A 401 19.06 -20.07 26.75
N ARG A 402 20.06 -20.22 27.62
CA ARG A 402 21.21 -19.32 27.67
C ARG A 402 22.40 -19.88 26.88
N ILE A 403 23.05 -19.02 26.10
CA ILE A 403 24.38 -19.27 25.52
C ILE A 403 25.37 -18.33 26.19
N THR A 404 26.38 -18.89 26.83
CA THR A 404 27.46 -18.17 27.50
C THR A 404 28.69 -18.12 26.59
N ALA A 405 29.14 -16.92 26.24
CA ALA A 405 30.40 -16.67 25.53
C ALA A 405 31.46 -16.18 26.50
N ARG A 406 32.63 -16.85 26.51
CA ARG A 406 33.79 -16.48 27.30
C ARG A 406 34.92 -16.05 26.36
N ILE A 407 35.26 -14.77 26.39
CA ILE A 407 36.20 -14.12 25.47
C ILE A 407 37.47 -13.76 26.23
N THR A 408 38.64 -14.15 25.71
CA THR A 408 39.95 -13.91 26.32
C THR A 408 40.92 -13.26 25.33
N ALA A 409 41.94 -12.57 25.80
CA ALA A 409 43.04 -12.07 24.97
C ALA A 409 44.41 -12.33 25.61
N ALA A 410 45.45 -12.44 24.77
CA ALA A 410 46.80 -12.76 25.22
C ALA A 410 47.37 -11.67 26.17
N GLY A 411 47.80 -12.09 27.36
CA GLY A 411 48.33 -11.20 28.39
C GLY A 411 47.28 -10.53 29.28
N ILE A 412 46.02 -10.97 29.21
CA ILE A 412 44.95 -10.61 30.15
C ILE A 412 44.50 -11.88 30.86
N ALA A 413 44.52 -11.87 32.19
CA ALA A 413 44.23 -13.05 32.99
C ALA A 413 42.73 -13.40 33.03
N ASP A 414 41.88 -12.37 33.17
CA ASP A 414 40.44 -12.56 33.35
C ASP A 414 39.68 -12.45 32.02
N PRO A 415 38.81 -13.41 31.70
CA PRO A 415 37.94 -13.36 30.54
C PRO A 415 36.73 -12.45 30.75
N ILE A 416 36.20 -11.92 29.66
CA ILE A 416 34.87 -11.31 29.63
C ILE A 416 33.84 -12.40 29.34
N VAL A 417 32.77 -12.43 30.14
CA VAL A 417 31.68 -13.41 30.01
C VAL A 417 30.41 -12.69 29.60
N LYS A 418 29.80 -13.10 28.49
CA LYS A 418 28.50 -12.63 28.03
C LYS A 418 27.49 -13.77 28.04
N ASP A 419 26.32 -13.51 28.62
CA ASP A 419 25.24 -14.47 28.77
C ASP A 419 24.06 -14.05 27.88
N PHE A 420 23.87 -14.73 26.76
CA PHE A 420 22.81 -14.44 25.80
C PHE A 420 21.58 -15.31 26.07
N GLU A 421 20.45 -14.68 26.31
CA GLU A 421 19.15 -15.36 26.25
C GLU A 421 18.74 -15.52 24.80
N VAL A 422 18.51 -16.77 24.36
CA VAL A 422 18.17 -17.10 22.98
C VAL A 422 16.97 -18.06 22.89
N LYS A 423 16.18 -17.91 21.84
CA LYS A 423 15.17 -18.87 21.39
C LYS A 423 15.68 -19.53 20.11
N VAL A 424 15.83 -20.85 20.12
CA VAL A 424 16.26 -21.64 18.96
C VAL A 424 15.05 -22.34 18.34
N LEU A 425 14.76 -22.05 17.08
CA LEU A 425 13.70 -22.70 16.32
C LEU A 425 14.19 -24.02 15.70
N PRO A 426 13.37 -25.08 15.66
CA PRO A 426 13.66 -26.26 14.84
C PRO A 426 13.79 -25.85 13.38
N LYS A 427 14.70 -26.51 12.63
CA LYS A 427 14.93 -26.17 11.22
C LYS A 427 13.66 -26.23 10.37
N SER A 428 12.75 -27.17 10.65
CA SER A 428 11.47 -27.32 9.95
C SER A 428 10.41 -26.28 10.32
N LYS A 429 10.67 -25.42 11.32
CA LYS A 429 9.76 -24.37 11.80
C LYS A 429 10.39 -22.98 11.75
N ALA A 430 11.54 -22.85 11.09
CA ALA A 430 12.25 -21.61 10.88
C ALA A 430 12.21 -21.26 9.38
N SER A 431 12.03 -19.97 9.09
CA SER A 431 12.15 -19.45 7.72
C SER A 431 12.99 -18.18 7.71
N THR A 432 13.61 -17.89 6.58
CA THR A 432 14.38 -16.66 6.37
C THR A 432 13.51 -15.61 5.69
N LEU A 433 13.31 -14.47 6.34
CA LEU A 433 12.62 -13.30 5.80
C LEU A 433 13.66 -12.24 5.40
N LEU A 434 13.51 -11.66 4.21
CA LEU A 434 14.32 -10.56 3.71
C LEU A 434 13.48 -9.28 3.70
N ALA A 435 13.98 -8.21 4.31
CA ALA A 435 13.52 -6.85 4.06
C ALA A 435 14.46 -6.18 3.06
N TYR A 436 13.93 -5.52 2.03
CA TYR A 436 14.75 -4.97 0.94
C TYR A 436 14.09 -3.77 0.27
N ASP A 437 14.87 -3.07 -0.55
CA ASP A 437 14.40 -2.08 -1.50
C ASP A 437 14.97 -2.35 -2.90
N ARG A 438 14.48 -1.60 -3.89
CA ARG A 438 14.71 -1.89 -5.32
C ARG A 438 15.32 -0.69 -6.04
N ASN A 439 15.96 -0.96 -7.18
CA ASN A 439 16.27 0.05 -8.16
C ASN A 439 14.97 0.51 -8.83
N ALA A 440 14.76 1.82 -8.91
CA ALA A 440 13.59 2.38 -9.55
C ALA A 440 13.62 2.14 -11.07
N THR A 441 12.47 1.83 -11.65
CA THR A 441 12.25 1.69 -13.09
C THR A 441 11.31 2.79 -13.57
N SER A 442 10.02 2.50 -13.77
CA SER A 442 9.02 3.46 -14.25
C SER A 442 7.63 3.15 -13.70
N ALA A 443 6.71 4.12 -13.83
CA ALA A 443 5.31 3.90 -13.49
C ALA A 443 4.62 2.86 -14.40
N ASP A 444 5.14 2.63 -15.62
CA ASP A 444 4.62 1.62 -16.56
C ASP A 444 4.89 0.18 -16.09
N THR A 445 5.89 0.01 -15.22
CA THR A 445 6.28 -1.28 -14.64
C THR A 445 5.90 -1.37 -13.16
N ALA A 446 5.08 -0.43 -12.67
CA ALA A 446 4.64 -0.33 -11.27
C ALA A 446 5.80 -0.30 -10.25
N ASN A 447 6.96 0.22 -10.63
CA ASN A 447 8.16 0.29 -9.78
C ASN A 447 8.90 1.62 -9.96
N ASN A 448 8.15 2.73 -10.01
CA ASN A 448 8.74 4.08 -9.94
C ASN A 448 9.41 4.33 -8.58
N GLY A 449 10.14 5.44 -8.45
CA GLY A 449 10.91 5.76 -7.25
C GLY A 449 10.12 5.77 -5.94
N ASP A 450 8.84 6.16 -5.96
CA ASP A 450 7.98 6.15 -4.77
C ASP A 450 7.82 4.72 -4.20
N ILE A 451 7.80 3.71 -5.07
CA ILE A 451 7.58 2.29 -4.73
C ILE A 451 8.89 1.55 -4.55
N ALA A 452 9.86 1.76 -5.44
CA ALA A 452 11.15 1.11 -5.37
C ALA A 452 11.89 1.45 -4.06
N HIS A 453 11.86 2.73 -3.67
CA HIS A 453 12.43 3.25 -2.43
C HIS A 453 11.40 3.23 -1.29
N SER A 454 10.93 2.03 -0.99
CA SER A 454 10.13 1.69 0.19
C SER A 454 10.65 0.36 0.74
N MET A 455 10.15 -0.10 1.89
CA MET A 455 10.51 -1.44 2.36
C MET A 455 9.57 -2.49 1.77
N HIS A 456 10.18 -3.51 1.15
CA HIS A 456 9.57 -4.72 0.63
C HIS A 456 9.94 -5.91 1.51
N LEU A 457 9.16 -7.00 1.43
CA LEU A 457 9.45 -8.25 2.13
C LEU A 457 9.46 -9.43 1.17
N ALA A 458 10.35 -10.39 1.38
CA ALA A 458 10.38 -11.64 0.64
C ALA A 458 10.73 -12.83 1.53
N LEU A 459 10.06 -13.96 1.32
CA LEU A 459 10.34 -15.21 2.03
C LEU A 459 11.32 -16.06 1.23
N LYS A 460 12.33 -16.63 1.89
CA LYS A 460 13.22 -17.59 1.25
C LYS A 460 12.55 -18.96 1.15
N ASP A 461 12.49 -19.51 -0.06
CA ASP A 461 12.25 -20.92 -0.27
C ASP A 461 13.53 -21.70 0.04
N GLU A 462 13.54 -22.40 1.17
CA GLU A 462 14.70 -23.15 1.65
C GLU A 462 15.09 -24.34 0.73
N ALA A 463 14.19 -24.80 -0.15
CA ALA A 463 14.48 -25.88 -1.08
C ALA A 463 15.22 -25.38 -2.34
N SER A 464 14.78 -24.27 -2.92
CA SER A 464 15.42 -23.68 -4.11
C SER A 464 16.50 -22.65 -3.78
N GLY A 465 16.50 -22.10 -2.56
CA GLY A 465 17.34 -20.99 -2.13
C GLY A 465 16.91 -19.62 -2.65
N ARG A 466 15.83 -19.55 -3.47
CA ARG A 466 15.30 -18.33 -4.07
C ARG A 466 14.35 -17.61 -3.12
N TYR A 467 14.29 -16.29 -3.23
CA TYR A 467 13.31 -15.48 -2.51
C TYR A 467 12.03 -15.33 -3.33
N GLN A 468 10.90 -15.30 -2.63
CA GLN A 468 9.58 -15.02 -3.18
C GLN A 468 9.07 -13.70 -2.59
N PRO A 469 8.98 -12.62 -3.39
CA PRO A 469 8.41 -11.35 -2.95
C PRO A 469 6.98 -11.49 -2.44
N TYR A 470 6.70 -10.81 -1.34
CA TYR A 470 5.33 -10.53 -0.90
C TYR A 470 4.76 -9.33 -1.65
N ASN A 471 3.43 -9.16 -1.57
CA ASN A 471 2.67 -8.03 -2.10
C ASN A 471 2.95 -7.75 -3.59
N GLY A 472 3.15 -8.80 -4.40
CA GLY A 472 3.48 -8.65 -5.83
C GLY A 472 4.81 -7.92 -6.10
N ASN A 473 5.76 -7.96 -5.15
CA ASN A 473 6.99 -7.16 -5.18
C ASN A 473 6.74 -5.64 -5.09
N TYR A 474 5.58 -5.26 -4.53
CA TYR A 474 5.20 -3.88 -4.21
C TYR A 474 5.56 -3.54 -2.76
N GLY A 475 5.80 -2.27 -2.48
CA GLY A 475 6.17 -1.79 -1.15
C GLY A 475 5.14 -2.14 -0.07
N ILE A 476 5.62 -2.51 1.12
CA ILE A 476 4.80 -2.91 2.28
C ILE A 476 4.93 -1.89 3.43
N PHE A 477 6.01 -1.11 3.45
CA PHE A 477 6.15 -0.02 4.41
C PHE A 477 6.75 1.22 3.74
N PHE A 478 6.04 2.33 3.93
CA PHE A 478 6.41 3.67 3.50
C PHE A 478 6.49 4.58 4.72
N PRO A 479 7.47 5.50 4.79
CA PRO A 479 7.62 6.38 5.93
C PRO A 479 6.60 7.52 5.84
N LEU A 480 6.23 8.09 6.98
CA LEU A 480 5.44 9.31 7.02
C LEU A 480 6.26 10.48 6.45
N GLY A 481 5.53 11.48 5.95
CA GLY A 481 6.14 12.74 5.57
C GLY A 481 6.77 13.47 6.76
N TYR A 482 7.81 14.27 6.51
CA TYR A 482 8.63 14.93 7.56
C TYR A 482 7.90 16.04 8.35
N ALA A 483 6.67 16.37 7.97
CA ALA A 483 5.86 17.41 8.60
C ALA A 483 4.37 17.06 8.52
N SER A 484 3.59 17.55 9.50
CA SER A 484 2.13 17.38 9.49
C SER A 484 1.49 18.18 8.37
N GLN A 485 0.47 17.59 7.74
CA GLN A 485 -0.38 18.31 6.79
C GLN A 485 -1.10 19.48 7.47
N PRO A 486 -1.10 20.70 6.89
CA PRO A 486 -1.83 21.83 7.46
C PRO A 486 -3.33 21.53 7.53
N VAL A 487 -3.99 21.89 8.63
CA VAL A 487 -5.44 21.67 8.80
C VAL A 487 -6.20 22.83 8.14
N ASN A 488 -7.33 22.52 7.47
CA ASN A 488 -8.16 23.51 6.75
C ASN A 488 -7.36 24.33 5.71
N GLN A 489 -6.38 23.71 5.06
CA GLN A 489 -5.65 24.26 3.92
C GLN A 489 -5.38 23.13 2.93
N ASN A 490 -5.00 23.46 1.70
CA ASN A 490 -4.53 22.46 0.75
C ASN A 490 -3.34 21.68 1.34
N THR A 491 -3.38 20.36 1.13
CA THR A 491 -2.27 19.46 1.44
C THR A 491 -0.99 19.90 0.72
N ARG A 492 0.15 19.50 1.29
CA ARG A 492 1.48 19.78 0.77
C ARG A 492 2.23 18.47 0.59
N ASP A 493 3.17 18.45 -0.34
CA ASP A 493 4.04 17.28 -0.47
C ASP A 493 5.11 17.30 0.62
N TYR A 494 4.89 16.49 1.65
CA TYR A 494 5.84 16.21 2.71
C TYR A 494 6.39 14.79 2.65
N ALA A 495 5.98 13.98 1.68
CA ALA A 495 6.31 12.58 1.63
C ALA A 495 7.82 12.33 1.51
N ARG A 496 8.22 11.14 1.93
CA ARG A 496 9.61 10.67 1.94
C ARG A 496 9.67 9.23 1.46
N SER A 497 10.86 8.81 1.07
CA SER A 497 11.15 7.45 0.64
C SER A 497 12.19 6.81 1.57
N LEU A 498 12.48 5.54 1.35
CA LEU A 498 13.39 4.72 2.15
C LEU A 498 14.37 3.97 1.27
N LYS A 499 15.59 3.83 1.77
CA LYS A 499 16.58 2.92 1.19
C LYS A 499 17.27 2.10 2.27
N ASP A 500 17.81 0.95 1.86
CA ASP A 500 18.55 0.03 2.70
C ASP A 500 17.77 -0.42 3.96
N PRO A 501 16.55 -0.95 3.84
CA PRO A 501 15.78 -1.37 5.01
C PRO A 501 16.42 -2.60 5.68
N SER A 502 16.35 -2.62 7.01
CA SER A 502 16.75 -3.75 7.83
C SER A 502 15.75 -3.99 8.95
N ILE A 503 15.54 -5.26 9.25
CA ILE A 503 14.60 -5.74 10.28
C ILE A 503 15.35 -6.55 11.33
N PHE A 504 14.98 -6.38 12.60
CA PHE A 504 15.54 -7.15 13.70
C PHE A 504 14.53 -7.37 14.82
N MET A 505 14.73 -8.43 15.61
CA MET A 505 13.88 -8.71 16.77
C MET A 505 14.33 -7.89 17.98
N MET A 506 13.37 -7.24 18.64
CA MET A 506 13.57 -6.48 19.89
C MET A 506 13.42 -7.38 21.13
N GLY A 507 13.88 -6.89 22.28
CA GLY A 507 13.86 -7.66 23.54
C GLY A 507 12.48 -8.05 24.07
N ASP A 508 11.41 -7.37 23.62
CA ASP A 508 10.02 -7.67 23.96
C ASP A 508 9.33 -8.63 22.98
N GLY A 509 10.04 -9.08 21.93
CA GLY A 509 9.51 -9.94 20.89
C GLY A 509 8.86 -9.20 19.70
N SER A 510 8.79 -7.87 19.76
CA SER A 510 8.43 -7.04 18.60
C SER A 510 9.61 -6.91 17.62
N TYR A 511 9.40 -6.18 16.52
CA TYR A 511 10.39 -5.95 15.48
C TYR A 511 10.76 -4.48 15.37
N GLY A 512 12.05 -4.20 15.23
CA GLY A 512 12.58 -2.90 14.86
C GLY A 512 12.91 -2.88 13.36
N ILE A 513 12.61 -1.75 12.72
CA ILE A 513 12.90 -1.46 11.32
C ILE A 513 13.88 -0.28 11.30
N LEU A 514 15.01 -0.45 10.62
CA LEU A 514 16.00 0.60 10.38
C LEU A 514 16.09 0.86 8.88
N SER A 515 16.14 2.12 8.48
CA SER A 515 16.33 2.48 7.07
C SER A 515 16.85 3.91 6.95
N VAL A 516 17.58 4.19 5.86
CA VAL A 516 17.98 5.55 5.51
C VAL A 516 16.78 6.24 4.87
N ARG A 517 16.31 7.35 5.45
CA ARG A 517 15.24 8.14 4.86
C ARG A 517 15.77 9.03 3.75
N THR A 518 15.06 9.07 2.64
CA THR A 518 15.47 9.76 1.42
C THR A 518 14.44 10.79 0.96
N ASN A 519 14.89 11.74 0.13
CA ASN A 519 13.97 12.58 -0.62
C ASN A 519 13.03 11.67 -1.43
N ARG A 520 11.74 12.05 -1.47
CA ARG A 520 10.69 11.29 -2.15
C ARG A 520 11.13 10.86 -3.55
N GLY A 521 10.99 9.58 -3.84
CA GLY A 521 11.24 9.01 -5.16
C GLY A 521 12.71 8.86 -5.55
N SER A 522 13.64 9.03 -4.60
CA SER A 522 15.09 8.95 -4.83
C SER A 522 15.82 8.12 -3.76
N ASP A 523 17.09 7.82 -4.02
CA ASP A 523 18.04 7.21 -3.09
C ASP A 523 18.92 8.23 -2.33
N VAL A 524 18.65 9.53 -2.49
CA VAL A 524 19.39 10.62 -1.86
C VAL A 524 18.89 10.84 -0.43
N PRO A 525 19.73 10.64 0.60
CA PRO A 525 19.33 10.85 2.00
C PRO A 525 18.83 12.28 2.23
N ASP A 526 17.73 12.43 2.97
CA ASP A 526 17.22 13.76 3.34
C ASP A 526 17.90 14.32 4.60
N SER A 527 18.48 13.45 5.42
CA SER A 527 19.27 13.78 6.60
C SER A 527 20.49 12.85 6.71
N PRO A 528 21.64 13.22 6.14
CA PRO A 528 22.87 12.42 6.23
C PRO A 528 23.28 12.14 7.68
N GLY A 529 23.85 10.96 7.94
CA GLY A 529 24.29 10.56 9.29
C GLY A 529 23.19 10.00 10.20
N ARG A 530 21.92 10.03 9.76
CA ARG A 530 20.77 9.63 10.57
C ARG A 530 19.97 8.50 9.93
N LEU A 531 19.22 7.79 10.76
CA LEU A 531 18.33 6.71 10.33
C LEU A 531 16.89 6.95 10.77
N LEU A 532 15.96 6.47 9.96
CA LEU A 532 14.60 6.21 10.41
C LEU A 532 14.61 4.95 11.29
N PHE A 533 13.87 5.02 12.39
CA PHE A 533 13.50 3.86 13.19
C PHE A 533 11.98 3.74 13.26
N ALA A 534 11.47 2.56 12.93
CA ALA A 534 10.07 2.20 13.09
C ALA A 534 9.95 0.88 13.88
N ARG A 535 8.78 0.65 14.47
CA ARG A 535 8.45 -0.56 15.21
C ARG A 535 7.32 -1.31 14.53
N SER A 536 7.29 -2.61 14.72
CA SER A 536 6.16 -3.43 14.34
C SER A 536 5.96 -4.55 15.35
N ALA A 537 4.72 -4.74 15.80
CA ALA A 537 4.39 -5.90 16.63
C ALA A 537 4.39 -7.20 15.81
N ASP A 538 4.12 -7.11 14.50
CA ASP A 538 3.71 -8.26 13.71
C ASP A 538 4.19 -8.33 12.24
N LEU A 539 4.93 -7.33 11.78
CA LEU A 539 5.35 -7.12 10.39
C LEU A 539 4.17 -6.91 9.41
N LEU A 540 2.97 -6.65 9.91
CA LEU A 540 1.78 -6.32 9.11
C LEU A 540 1.42 -4.84 9.19
N ALA A 541 1.74 -4.19 10.32
CA ALA A 541 1.58 -2.76 10.54
C ALA A 541 2.85 -2.14 11.14
N TYR A 542 3.08 -0.86 10.85
CA TYR A 542 4.33 -0.18 11.20
C TYR A 542 4.06 1.16 11.87
N GLU A 543 4.73 1.37 13.00
CA GLU A 543 4.61 2.57 13.81
C GLU A 543 5.93 3.32 13.84
N GLU A 544 5.88 4.62 13.59
CA GLU A 544 7.01 5.53 13.71
C GLU A 544 6.60 6.80 14.43
N SER A 545 7.58 7.59 14.86
CA SER A 545 7.34 8.92 15.44
C SER A 545 6.47 9.77 14.51
N PRO A 546 5.51 10.57 15.05
CA PRO A 546 4.65 11.42 14.23
C PRO A 546 5.44 12.28 13.24
N ASN A 547 4.96 12.36 12.01
CA ASN A 547 5.59 13.07 10.90
C ASN A 547 7.03 12.61 10.61
N SER A 548 7.37 11.36 10.94
CA SER A 548 8.71 10.81 10.75
C SER A 548 9.81 11.70 11.39
N ALA A 549 9.47 12.57 12.35
CA ALA A 549 10.39 13.60 12.87
C ALA A 549 11.49 13.02 13.79
N GLY A 550 11.41 11.71 14.02
CA GLY A 550 12.14 10.94 15.00
C GLY A 550 13.39 10.25 14.50
N LEU A 551 14.16 10.85 13.58
CA LEU A 551 15.37 10.20 13.08
C LEU A 551 16.40 10.02 14.21
N ILE A 552 16.99 8.82 14.28
CA ILE A 552 18.06 8.51 15.25
C ILE A 552 19.40 9.05 14.73
N ASP A 553 20.19 9.65 15.62
CA ASP A 553 21.55 10.08 15.35
C ASP A 553 22.52 8.94 15.70
N LEU A 554 23.39 8.57 14.75
CA LEU A 554 24.39 7.53 14.96
C LEU A 554 25.74 8.07 15.42
N GLY A 555 25.93 9.40 15.43
CA GLY A 555 27.24 10.02 15.57
C GLY A 555 28.09 9.91 14.31
N GLU A 556 27.46 9.80 13.14
CA GLU A 556 28.10 9.65 11.84
C GLU A 556 28.07 10.98 11.05
N THR A 557 29.18 11.29 10.37
CA THR A 557 29.35 12.52 9.58
C THR A 557 29.53 12.28 8.08
N ASN A 558 29.89 11.06 7.66
CA ASN A 558 30.21 10.69 6.28
C ASN A 558 29.12 9.87 5.57
N GLY A 559 27.86 9.96 6.04
CA GLY A 559 26.74 9.21 5.45
C GLY A 559 26.55 7.82 6.05
N VAL A 560 25.35 7.27 5.86
CA VAL A 560 24.93 5.98 6.41
C VAL A 560 24.34 5.15 5.28
N ASN A 561 24.87 3.95 5.10
CA ASN A 561 24.45 3.02 4.06
C ASN A 561 24.36 1.61 4.67
N SER A 562 23.43 0.81 4.16
CA SER A 562 23.24 -0.59 4.56
C SER A 562 23.16 -0.79 6.09
N PRO A 563 22.32 -0.03 6.84
CA PRO A 563 22.22 -0.18 8.27
C PRO A 563 21.66 -1.57 8.65
N TYR A 564 22.06 -2.08 9.80
CA TYR A 564 21.54 -3.33 10.37
C TYR A 564 21.52 -3.27 11.89
N GLY A 565 20.51 -3.90 12.49
CA GLY A 565 20.28 -3.89 13.93
C GLY A 565 20.27 -5.30 14.55
N VAL A 566 20.72 -5.43 15.80
CA VAL A 566 20.56 -6.64 16.61
C VAL A 566 20.34 -6.26 18.07
N TYR A 567 19.33 -6.82 18.72
CA TYR A 567 19.17 -6.67 20.17
C TYR A 567 20.09 -7.64 20.92
N ASP A 568 21.03 -7.11 21.70
CA ASP A 568 21.92 -7.90 22.55
C ASP A 568 21.26 -8.17 23.90
N THR A 569 20.86 -9.43 24.12
CA THR A 569 20.21 -9.84 25.36
C THR A 569 21.14 -9.88 26.58
N ALA A 570 22.47 -9.94 26.36
CA ALA A 570 23.44 -9.96 27.44
C ALA A 570 23.63 -8.57 28.07
N SER A 571 23.73 -7.54 27.23
CA SER A 571 23.87 -6.13 27.67
C SER A 571 22.54 -5.40 27.79
N LYS A 572 21.46 -5.94 27.20
CA LYS A 572 20.14 -5.30 27.03
C LYS A 572 20.20 -4.01 26.21
N THR A 573 21.08 -3.98 25.20
CA THR A 573 21.24 -2.85 24.29
C THR A 573 20.93 -3.26 22.86
N THR A 574 20.51 -2.31 22.01
CA THR A 574 20.43 -2.52 20.57
C THR A 574 21.74 -2.11 19.93
N MET A 575 22.36 -3.02 19.18
CA MET A 575 23.55 -2.77 18.38
C MET A 575 23.13 -2.38 16.97
N ILE A 576 23.65 -1.26 16.46
CA ILE A 576 23.37 -0.77 15.11
C ILE A 576 24.69 -0.62 14.37
N GLY A 577 24.80 -1.25 13.20
CA GLY A 577 25.96 -1.16 12.31
C GLY A 577 25.57 -0.59 10.95
N TRP A 578 26.52 0.03 10.27
CA TRP A 578 26.33 0.62 8.94
C TRP A 578 27.68 0.71 8.19
N TYR A 579 27.62 1.14 6.95
CA TYR A 579 28.76 1.56 6.15
C TYR A 579 28.67 3.06 5.88
N ASP A 580 29.76 3.79 6.02
CA ASP A 580 29.80 5.19 5.58
C ASP A 580 29.92 5.29 4.05
N ASP A 581 29.92 6.52 3.50
CA ASP A 581 30.02 6.73 2.05
C ASP A 581 31.36 6.29 1.45
N ASN A 582 32.39 6.00 2.26
CA ASN A 582 33.66 5.40 1.82
C ASN A 582 33.64 3.86 1.92
N GLY A 583 32.53 3.26 2.34
CA GLY A 583 32.42 1.83 2.54
C GLY A 583 33.12 1.33 3.81
N VAL A 584 33.43 2.20 4.77
CA VAL A 584 33.99 1.80 6.05
C VAL A 584 32.88 1.33 6.97
N PRO A 585 32.91 0.07 7.44
CA PRO A 585 31.92 -0.41 8.39
C PRO A 585 32.13 0.23 9.77
N LYS A 586 31.03 0.61 10.41
CA LYS A 586 31.01 1.15 11.77
C LYS A 586 29.81 0.60 12.54
N TYR A 587 29.85 0.74 13.86
CA TYR A 587 28.71 0.41 14.70
C TYR A 587 28.68 1.23 15.98
N THR A 588 27.50 1.28 16.60
CA THR A 588 27.28 1.83 17.94
C THR A 588 26.21 1.02 18.67
N SER A 589 25.97 1.36 19.93
CA SER A 589 24.95 0.74 20.77
C SER A 589 23.96 1.77 21.30
N PHE A 590 22.73 1.32 21.56
CA PHE A 590 21.68 2.12 22.17
C PHE A 590 21.11 1.37 23.37
N ALA A 591 21.07 2.01 24.54
CA ALA A 591 20.37 1.47 25.70
C ALA A 591 18.86 1.40 25.46
N GLU A 592 18.33 2.38 24.73
CA GLU A 592 16.93 2.45 24.33
C GLU A 592 16.81 3.25 23.03
N LEU A 593 15.91 2.84 22.14
CA LEU A 593 15.59 3.59 20.92
C LEU A 593 14.36 4.47 21.19
N LYS A 594 14.55 5.78 21.30
CA LYS A 594 13.50 6.80 21.52
C LYS A 594 13.48 7.80 20.38
N ASP A 595 13.58 7.30 19.15
CA ASP A 595 13.55 8.12 17.95
C ASP A 595 14.63 9.23 18.04
N LYS A 596 14.30 10.51 17.83
CA LYS A 596 15.27 11.63 17.94
C LYS A 596 15.93 11.77 19.32
N ASP A 597 15.34 11.19 20.37
CA ASP A 597 15.86 11.24 21.75
C ASP A 597 16.71 9.99 22.08
N SER A 598 16.98 9.14 21.09
CA SER A 598 17.93 8.03 21.21
C SER A 598 19.34 8.57 21.44
N VAL A 599 20.05 7.97 22.39
CA VAL A 599 21.44 8.33 22.71
C VAL A 599 22.33 7.15 22.34
N HIS A 600 23.23 7.39 21.38
CA HIS A 600 24.20 6.39 20.95
C HIS A 600 25.37 6.29 21.95
N GLY A 601 25.95 5.11 22.06
CA GLY A 601 27.26 4.90 22.70
C GLY A 601 28.41 5.37 21.80
N PRO A 602 29.67 5.08 22.16
CA PRO A 602 30.81 5.37 21.30
C PRO A 602 30.64 4.72 19.92
N VAL A 603 31.06 5.44 18.87
CA VAL A 603 31.13 4.88 17.52
C VAL A 603 32.41 4.08 17.38
N HIS A 604 32.26 2.82 16.99
CA HIS A 604 33.36 1.89 16.79
C HIS A 604 33.53 1.59 15.31
N VAL A 605 34.78 1.46 14.89
CA VAL A 605 35.15 1.12 13.52
C VAL A 605 35.21 -0.40 13.38
N GLY A 606 34.70 -0.91 12.26
CA GLY A 606 34.56 -2.33 12.00
C GLY A 606 33.11 -2.81 12.04
N ARG A 607 32.93 -4.13 12.04
CA ARG A 607 31.62 -4.77 12.18
C ARG A 607 31.56 -5.45 13.53
N PHE A 608 30.43 -5.36 14.22
CA PHE A 608 30.16 -6.25 15.33
C PHE A 608 29.86 -7.66 14.80
N ALA A 609 30.35 -8.68 15.49
CA ALA A 609 30.19 -10.07 15.13
C ALA A 609 28.76 -10.53 15.47
N THR A 610 27.99 -10.92 14.45
CA THR A 610 26.61 -11.39 14.58
C THR A 610 26.25 -12.44 13.53
N VAL A 611 25.07 -13.05 13.68
CA VAL A 611 24.46 -13.98 12.72
C VAL A 611 23.50 -13.23 11.81
N GLY A 612 23.59 -13.46 10.50
CA GLY A 612 22.75 -12.77 9.52
C GLY A 612 23.29 -11.37 9.18
N GLY A 613 22.50 -10.58 8.46
CA GLY A 613 22.88 -9.21 8.10
C GLY A 613 22.50 -8.81 6.68
N SER A 614 23.22 -7.81 6.16
CA SER A 614 23.11 -7.31 4.79
C SER A 614 23.31 -8.44 3.76
N GLN A 615 22.47 -8.43 2.72
CA GLN A 615 22.46 -9.40 1.64
C GLN A 615 22.97 -8.73 0.36
N PRO A 616 24.14 -9.10 -0.18
CA PRO A 616 24.62 -8.55 -1.44
C PRO A 616 23.75 -9.03 -2.61
N ALA A 617 23.64 -8.20 -3.65
CA ALA A 617 22.81 -8.53 -4.83
C ALA A 617 23.19 -9.86 -5.50
N SER A 618 24.45 -10.29 -5.40
CA SER A 618 24.92 -11.57 -5.94
C SER A 618 24.33 -12.81 -5.25
N GLU A 619 23.81 -12.66 -4.02
CA GLU A 619 23.29 -13.76 -3.21
C GLU A 619 21.75 -13.83 -3.21
N VAL A 620 21.08 -12.83 -3.79
CA VAL A 620 19.62 -12.74 -3.84
C VAL A 620 19.13 -13.11 -5.24
N GLN A 621 18.28 -14.13 -5.31
CA GLN A 621 17.61 -14.54 -6.54
C GLN A 621 16.10 -14.55 -6.36
N GLY A 622 15.35 -14.27 -7.42
CA GLY A 622 13.89 -14.28 -7.42
C GLY A 622 13.23 -12.93 -7.12
N ILE A 623 14.02 -11.86 -7.04
CA ILE A 623 13.55 -10.49 -6.83
C ILE A 623 14.07 -9.63 -7.97
N ASP A 624 13.15 -9.09 -8.77
CA ASP A 624 13.49 -8.18 -9.85
C ASP A 624 13.90 -6.81 -9.30
N ASP A 625 14.90 -6.20 -9.94
CA ASP A 625 15.46 -4.89 -9.58
C ASP A 625 15.99 -4.79 -8.14
N TYR A 626 16.37 -5.91 -7.51
CA TYR A 626 16.91 -5.89 -6.15
C TYR A 626 18.11 -4.94 -6.01
N ARG A 627 18.07 -4.06 -5.00
CA ARG A 627 19.18 -3.14 -4.69
C ARG A 627 19.95 -3.60 -3.46
N HIS A 628 19.28 -3.62 -2.31
CA HIS A 628 19.87 -3.96 -1.03
C HIS A 628 18.79 -4.45 -0.05
N GLY A 629 19.19 -5.25 0.94
CA GLY A 629 18.30 -5.77 1.96
C GLY A 629 19.03 -6.48 3.09
N SER A 630 18.28 -6.82 4.13
CA SER A 630 18.76 -7.51 5.32
C SER A 630 17.80 -8.64 5.68
N SER A 631 18.36 -9.80 6.04
CA SER A 631 17.58 -11.00 6.34
C SER A 631 17.58 -11.34 7.83
N MET A 632 16.46 -11.85 8.33
CA MET A 632 16.35 -12.43 9.67
C MET A 632 15.59 -13.76 9.68
N VAL A 633 15.74 -14.52 10.76
CA VAL A 633 14.94 -15.72 11.00
C VAL A 633 13.59 -15.33 11.58
N ILE A 634 12.52 -15.97 11.10
CA ILE A 634 11.16 -15.86 11.64
C ILE A 634 10.55 -17.26 11.88
N ASP A 635 9.50 -17.31 12.70
CA ASP A 635 8.72 -18.54 12.94
C ASP A 635 7.57 -18.71 11.93
N GLN A 636 6.96 -19.90 11.93
CA GLN A 636 5.87 -20.23 11.01
C GLN A 636 4.58 -19.47 11.27
N ASP A 637 4.34 -19.00 12.49
CA ASP A 637 3.15 -18.19 12.78
C ASP A 637 3.25 -16.84 12.08
N ARG A 638 4.45 -16.22 12.11
CA ARG A 638 4.75 -15.01 11.35
C ARG A 638 4.67 -15.24 9.83
N VAL A 639 5.20 -16.37 9.34
CA VAL A 639 5.07 -16.74 7.92
C VAL A 639 3.60 -16.84 7.50
N LYS A 640 2.77 -17.51 8.30
CA LYS A 640 1.34 -17.65 8.01
C LYS A 640 0.63 -16.29 7.98
N ALA A 641 0.94 -15.40 8.93
CA ALA A 641 0.37 -14.06 8.98
C ALA A 641 0.75 -13.23 7.73
N LEU A 642 2.04 -13.23 7.35
CA LEU A 642 2.52 -12.56 6.15
C LEU A 642 1.90 -13.15 4.87
N GLN A 643 1.79 -14.47 4.78
CA GLN A 643 1.16 -15.14 3.64
C GLN A 643 -0.34 -14.81 3.53
N THR A 644 -1.03 -14.66 4.66
CA THR A 644 -2.46 -14.30 4.68
C THR A 644 -2.68 -12.89 4.11
N ARG A 645 -1.84 -11.93 4.51
CA ARG A 645 -2.03 -10.52 4.18
C ARG A 645 -1.39 -10.10 2.84
N PHE A 646 -0.18 -10.59 2.58
CA PHE A 646 0.63 -10.15 1.44
C PHE A 646 0.95 -11.28 0.46
N GLY A 647 0.57 -12.52 0.76
CA GLY A 647 0.70 -13.63 -0.17
C GLY A 647 -0.49 -13.73 -1.12
N ARG A 648 -0.36 -14.57 -2.14
CA ARG A 648 -1.50 -14.97 -2.98
C ARG A 648 -2.34 -16.00 -2.24
N LEU A 649 -3.65 -15.75 -2.15
CA LEU A 649 -4.61 -16.71 -1.61
C LEU A 649 -5.08 -17.63 -2.73
N THR A 650 -5.30 -18.90 -2.42
CA THR A 650 -5.78 -19.88 -3.41
C THR A 650 -6.86 -20.75 -2.82
N ASN A 651 -7.83 -21.12 -3.64
CA ASN A 651 -8.86 -22.07 -3.29
C ASN A 651 -8.23 -23.44 -3.04
N THR A 652 -8.47 -23.99 -1.85
CA THR A 652 -7.96 -25.29 -1.41
C THR A 652 -9.01 -26.40 -1.49
N GLY A 653 -10.28 -26.04 -1.67
CA GLY A 653 -11.35 -27.01 -1.78
C GLY A 653 -12.74 -26.40 -1.77
N VAL A 654 -13.70 -27.30 -1.92
CA VAL A 654 -15.14 -27.04 -1.81
C VAL A 654 -15.69 -27.97 -0.73
N ASP A 655 -16.44 -27.43 0.23
CA ASP A 655 -17.07 -28.20 1.29
C ASP A 655 -18.57 -27.88 1.45
N GLY A 656 -19.22 -28.56 2.40
CA GLY A 656 -20.61 -28.27 2.78
C GLY A 656 -21.69 -29.11 2.08
N PHE A 657 -21.33 -30.04 1.19
CA PHE A 657 -22.31 -30.96 0.60
C PHE A 657 -22.67 -32.10 1.56
N LYS A 658 -23.96 -32.22 1.86
CA LYS A 658 -24.54 -33.34 2.62
C LYS A 658 -25.30 -34.26 1.67
N ASP A 659 -25.27 -35.56 1.97
CA ASP A 659 -26.09 -36.54 1.26
C ASP A 659 -27.58 -36.17 1.38
N ILE A 660 -28.28 -36.16 0.25
CA ILE A 660 -29.71 -35.90 0.16
C ILE A 660 -30.43 -37.23 0.18
N THR A 661 -31.32 -37.47 1.14
CA THR A 661 -32.14 -38.68 1.18
C THR A 661 -33.58 -38.36 0.76
N VAL A 662 -34.09 -39.10 -0.23
CA VAL A 662 -35.47 -38.99 -0.71
C VAL A 662 -36.15 -40.35 -0.77
N THR A 663 -37.48 -40.36 -0.71
CA THR A 663 -38.25 -41.60 -0.86
C THR A 663 -38.42 -41.97 -2.33
N LYS A 664 -38.51 -43.27 -2.60
CA LYS A 664 -38.89 -43.79 -3.92
C LYS A 664 -40.17 -43.11 -4.42
N GLY A 665 -40.16 -42.66 -5.68
CA GLY A 665 -41.26 -41.95 -6.34
C GLY A 665 -41.31 -40.43 -6.05
N SER A 666 -40.29 -39.87 -5.39
CA SER A 666 -40.14 -38.42 -5.26
C SER A 666 -39.93 -37.76 -6.63
N SER A 667 -40.38 -36.50 -6.77
CA SER A 667 -40.10 -35.70 -7.97
C SER A 667 -38.68 -35.13 -7.93
N ALA A 668 -38.04 -35.01 -9.10
CA ALA A 668 -36.76 -34.33 -9.25
C ALA A 668 -36.82 -32.86 -8.80
N ASP A 669 -37.93 -32.16 -9.06
CA ASP A 669 -38.15 -30.78 -8.62
C ASP A 669 -38.23 -30.65 -7.08
N GLY A 670 -38.49 -31.77 -6.39
CA GLY A 670 -38.53 -31.84 -4.93
C GLY A 670 -37.17 -32.04 -4.26
N LEU A 671 -36.11 -32.25 -5.05
CA LEU A 671 -34.76 -32.41 -4.52
C LEU A 671 -34.27 -31.08 -3.94
N LYS A 672 -33.91 -31.08 -2.66
CA LYS A 672 -33.30 -29.94 -1.99
C LYS A 672 -31.81 -29.86 -2.33
N LEU A 673 -31.50 -29.71 -3.61
CA LEU A 673 -30.13 -29.55 -4.09
C LEU A 673 -29.55 -28.22 -3.56
N PRO A 674 -28.29 -28.21 -3.10
CA PRO A 674 -27.61 -27.00 -2.65
C PRO A 674 -27.61 -25.93 -3.75
N LYS A 675 -27.87 -24.68 -3.37
CA LYS A 675 -27.82 -23.54 -4.31
C LYS A 675 -26.47 -22.83 -4.33
N THR A 676 -25.65 -23.06 -3.32
CA THR A 676 -24.32 -22.46 -3.17
C THR A 676 -23.31 -23.52 -2.77
N ALA A 677 -22.06 -23.29 -3.13
CA ALA A 677 -20.90 -24.05 -2.73
C ALA A 677 -20.07 -23.22 -1.76
N ARG A 678 -19.69 -23.81 -0.62
CA ARG A 678 -18.77 -23.17 0.32
C ARG A 678 -17.34 -23.49 -0.09
N LEU A 679 -16.53 -22.44 -0.24
CA LEU A 679 -15.14 -22.51 -0.68
C LEU A 679 -14.20 -22.34 0.51
N THR A 680 -13.12 -23.11 0.54
CA THR A 680 -12.04 -22.96 1.52
C THR A 680 -10.78 -22.43 0.85
N TYR A 681 -9.99 -21.62 1.57
CA TYR A 681 -8.79 -20.97 1.03
C TYR A 681 -7.53 -21.30 1.84
N SER A 682 -6.37 -21.00 1.27
CA SER A 682 -5.04 -21.34 1.80
C SER A 682 -4.70 -20.67 3.15
N ASP A 683 -5.33 -19.54 3.47
CA ASP A 683 -5.22 -18.86 4.76
C ASP A 683 -6.20 -19.41 5.83
N GLY A 684 -7.15 -20.26 5.42
CA GLY A 684 -8.23 -20.79 6.26
C GLY A 684 -9.51 -19.97 6.25
N SER A 685 -9.56 -18.86 5.49
CA SER A 685 -10.80 -18.14 5.20
C SER A 685 -11.72 -18.97 4.31
N THR A 686 -12.98 -18.54 4.23
CA THR A 686 -13.98 -19.20 3.38
C THR A 686 -14.82 -18.21 2.61
N GLY A 687 -15.26 -18.63 1.42
CA GLY A 687 -16.14 -17.89 0.53
C GLY A 687 -17.34 -18.74 0.12
N SER A 688 -18.20 -18.17 -0.70
CA SER A 688 -19.38 -18.85 -1.23
C SER A 688 -19.59 -18.43 -2.68
N LEU A 689 -19.91 -19.39 -3.54
CA LEU A 689 -20.32 -19.14 -4.92
C LEU A 689 -21.64 -19.88 -5.23
N PRO A 690 -22.47 -19.38 -6.15
CA PRO A 690 -23.68 -20.07 -6.58
C PRO A 690 -23.35 -21.38 -7.31
N ILE A 691 -24.29 -22.32 -7.31
CA ILE A 691 -24.25 -23.50 -8.19
C ILE A 691 -25.27 -23.25 -9.30
N ARG A 692 -24.80 -23.17 -10.55
CA ARG A 692 -25.62 -22.79 -11.70
C ARG A 692 -26.51 -23.93 -12.14
N ASP A 693 -25.95 -25.12 -12.21
CA ASP A 693 -26.61 -26.29 -12.77
C ASP A 693 -26.34 -27.54 -11.92
N TRP A 694 -27.34 -28.41 -11.84
CA TRP A 694 -27.22 -29.79 -11.36
C TRP A 694 -27.74 -30.73 -12.44
N ASP A 695 -26.91 -31.65 -12.90
CA ASP A 695 -27.30 -32.70 -13.85
C ASP A 695 -28.07 -33.80 -13.12
N THR A 696 -29.39 -33.75 -13.24
CA THR A 696 -30.32 -34.75 -12.67
C THR A 696 -30.79 -35.77 -13.71
N SER A 697 -30.25 -35.73 -14.94
CA SER A 697 -30.78 -36.51 -16.08
C SER A 697 -30.67 -38.03 -15.90
N HIS A 698 -29.68 -38.51 -15.14
CA HIS A 698 -29.44 -39.93 -14.84
C HIS A 698 -30.07 -40.41 -13.52
N LEU A 699 -30.81 -39.54 -12.82
CA LEU A 699 -31.40 -39.87 -11.53
C LEU A 699 -32.70 -40.68 -11.70
N ASP A 700 -32.69 -41.94 -11.27
CA ASP A 700 -33.88 -42.80 -11.24
C ASP A 700 -34.49 -42.81 -9.82
N LEU A 701 -35.43 -41.89 -9.60
CA LEU A 701 -36.11 -41.74 -8.31
C LEU A 701 -37.12 -42.86 -8.02
N ASP A 702 -37.41 -43.75 -8.98
CA ASP A 702 -38.27 -44.92 -8.78
C ASP A 702 -37.50 -46.18 -8.35
N LYS A 703 -36.18 -46.10 -8.33
CA LYS A 703 -35.30 -47.21 -7.94
C LYS A 703 -34.47 -46.84 -6.71
N VAL A 704 -34.65 -47.63 -5.64
CA VAL A 704 -33.83 -47.55 -4.43
C VAL A 704 -32.36 -47.74 -4.79
N GLY A 705 -31.52 -46.83 -4.33
CA GLY A 705 -30.11 -46.77 -4.70
C GLY A 705 -29.45 -45.47 -4.27
N GLU A 706 -28.15 -45.37 -4.51
CA GLU A 706 -27.39 -44.13 -4.34
C GLU A 706 -26.98 -43.64 -5.72
N TYR A 707 -27.21 -42.37 -5.97
CA TYR A 707 -26.90 -41.67 -7.22
C TYR A 707 -25.97 -40.51 -6.90
N GLU A 708 -25.00 -40.26 -7.78
CA GLU A 708 -24.13 -39.09 -7.68
C GLU A 708 -24.60 -38.05 -8.68
N VAL A 709 -25.08 -36.90 -8.22
CA VAL A 709 -25.55 -35.81 -9.07
C VAL A 709 -24.40 -34.82 -9.22
N ALA A 710 -23.97 -34.58 -10.45
CA ALA A 710 -22.92 -33.62 -10.76
C ALA A 710 -23.52 -32.21 -10.86
N GLY A 711 -22.78 -31.20 -10.44
CA GLY A 711 -23.15 -29.80 -10.59
C GLY A 711 -21.95 -28.92 -10.90
N THR A 712 -22.21 -27.69 -11.33
CA THR A 712 -21.17 -26.73 -11.71
C THR A 712 -21.32 -25.44 -10.94
N ILE A 713 -20.26 -25.05 -10.24
CA ILE A 713 -20.15 -23.77 -9.54
C ILE A 713 -20.11 -22.63 -10.57
N GLY A 714 -20.92 -21.60 -10.34
CA GLY A 714 -20.93 -20.38 -11.13
C GLY A 714 -19.92 -19.37 -10.63
N GLN A 715 -18.80 -19.23 -11.34
CA GLN A 715 -17.93 -18.06 -11.24
C GLN A 715 -18.32 -17.06 -12.33
N THR A 716 -18.91 -15.93 -11.93
CA THR A 716 -19.28 -14.87 -12.87
C THR A 716 -18.01 -14.18 -13.37
N SER A 717 -17.79 -14.18 -14.69
CA SER A 717 -16.72 -13.41 -15.32
C SER A 717 -17.30 -12.15 -15.94
N TYR A 718 -16.78 -10.99 -15.53
CA TYR A 718 -17.15 -9.71 -16.12
C TYR A 718 -16.27 -9.38 -17.33
N LYS A 719 -16.77 -8.56 -18.25
CA LYS A 719 -15.98 -8.04 -19.38
C LYS A 719 -14.82 -7.21 -18.82
N VAL A 720 -13.64 -7.32 -19.46
CA VAL A 720 -12.45 -6.56 -19.08
C VAL A 720 -11.92 -5.76 -20.30
N PRO A 721 -11.91 -4.42 -20.23
CA PRO A 721 -12.57 -3.62 -19.20
C PRO A 721 -14.10 -3.72 -19.29
N PHE A 722 -14.76 -3.36 -18.20
CA PHE A 722 -16.22 -3.46 -18.07
C PHE A 722 -16.94 -2.37 -18.87
N ALA A 723 -16.45 -1.13 -18.75
CA ALA A 723 -16.87 0.00 -19.58
C ALA A 723 -15.67 0.87 -19.94
N GLU A 724 -15.58 1.30 -21.20
CA GLU A 724 -14.46 2.10 -21.70
C GLU A 724 -14.64 3.58 -21.35
N GLU A 725 -13.54 4.26 -20.97
CA GLU A 725 -13.53 5.71 -20.71
C GLU A 725 -14.63 6.18 -19.73
N ARG A 726 -14.86 5.34 -18.71
CA ARG A 726 -15.74 5.60 -17.58
C ARG A 726 -14.92 5.51 -16.31
N ALA A 727 -14.63 6.67 -15.73
CA ALA A 727 -13.91 6.81 -14.48
C ALA A 727 -14.87 6.90 -13.29
N ASP A 728 -14.32 6.80 -12.08
CA ASP A 728 -15.04 6.94 -10.82
C ASP A 728 -16.39 6.16 -10.79
N PRO A 729 -16.39 4.86 -11.14
CA PRO A 729 -17.62 4.12 -11.42
C PRO A 729 -18.37 3.72 -10.14
N SER A 730 -19.69 3.89 -10.19
CA SER A 730 -20.62 3.41 -9.18
C SER A 730 -21.59 2.41 -9.79
N ILE A 731 -21.70 1.22 -9.20
CA ILE A 731 -22.76 0.25 -9.52
C ILE A 731 -23.58 0.01 -8.27
N TYR A 732 -24.90 0.14 -8.37
CA TYR A 732 -25.81 -0.01 -7.24
C TYR A 732 -26.92 -1.01 -7.53
N LYS A 733 -27.11 -1.97 -6.62
CA LYS A 733 -28.24 -2.90 -6.63
C LYS A 733 -29.44 -2.24 -5.99
N TRP A 734 -30.51 -2.08 -6.76
CA TRP A 734 -31.69 -1.33 -6.37
C TRP A 734 -32.95 -2.21 -6.41
N GLN A 735 -33.81 -2.05 -5.40
CA GLN A 735 -35.13 -2.67 -5.36
C GLN A 735 -36.16 -1.65 -5.86
N TRP A 736 -36.43 -1.66 -7.17
CA TRP A 736 -37.32 -0.69 -7.80
C TRP A 736 -38.78 -0.99 -7.48
N LYS A 737 -39.31 -0.27 -6.49
CA LYS A 737 -40.74 -0.31 -6.14
C LYS A 737 -41.51 0.66 -7.04
N ARG A 738 -42.32 0.10 -7.95
CA ARG A 738 -43.10 0.86 -8.93
C ARG A 738 -44.52 0.34 -9.10
N GLN A 739 -45.39 1.17 -9.66
CA GLN A 739 -46.72 0.76 -10.08
C GLN A 739 -46.69 0.26 -11.54
N VAL A 740 -47.17 -0.96 -11.78
CA VAL A 740 -47.37 -1.54 -13.12
C VAL A 740 -48.81 -2.03 -13.22
N ASP A 741 -49.56 -1.52 -14.19
CA ASP A 741 -50.96 -1.90 -14.43
C ASP A 741 -51.88 -1.82 -13.19
N GLY A 742 -51.64 -0.85 -12.30
CA GLY A 742 -52.42 -0.66 -11.08
C GLY A 742 -51.99 -1.51 -9.88
N HIS A 743 -50.94 -2.31 -10.03
CA HIS A 743 -50.39 -3.15 -8.97
C HIS A 743 -48.95 -2.73 -8.63
N GLU A 744 -48.61 -2.78 -7.35
CA GLU A 744 -47.24 -2.60 -6.89
C GLU A 744 -46.38 -3.79 -7.33
N ARG A 745 -45.22 -3.49 -7.90
CA ARG A 745 -44.21 -4.45 -8.32
C ARG A 745 -42.86 -3.99 -7.80
N VAL A 746 -42.05 -4.93 -7.32
CA VAL A 746 -40.65 -4.69 -6.95
C VAL A 746 -39.77 -5.46 -7.92
N ASP A 747 -38.98 -4.73 -8.69
CA ASP A 747 -38.00 -5.28 -9.63
C ASP A 747 -36.59 -5.06 -9.07
N THR A 748 -35.75 -6.10 -8.99
CA THR A 748 -34.32 -5.89 -8.73
C THR A 748 -33.66 -5.38 -10.00
N LYS A 749 -32.96 -4.25 -9.90
CA LYS A 749 -32.21 -3.62 -11.00
C LYS A 749 -30.79 -3.31 -10.55
N TYR A 750 -29.88 -3.27 -11.51
CA TYR A 750 -28.54 -2.75 -11.34
C TYR A 750 -28.42 -1.44 -12.10
N LEU A 751 -27.91 -0.41 -11.41
CA LEU A 751 -27.67 0.91 -11.97
C LEU A 751 -26.18 1.13 -12.04
N MET A 752 -25.68 1.67 -13.15
CA MET A 752 -24.30 2.15 -13.27
C MET A 752 -24.29 3.63 -13.61
N ILE A 753 -23.46 4.38 -12.90
CA ILE A 753 -23.18 5.79 -13.16
C ILE A 753 -21.67 6.00 -13.01
N ALA A 754 -21.09 6.92 -13.78
CA ALA A 754 -19.65 7.13 -13.79
C ALA A 754 -19.30 8.54 -14.29
N THR A 755 -18.09 9.00 -13.99
CA THR A 755 -17.48 10.14 -14.68
C THR A 755 -17.21 9.73 -16.13
N ASN A 756 -17.69 10.53 -17.07
CA ASN A 756 -17.33 10.38 -18.47
C ASN A 756 -15.90 10.94 -18.69
N ASP A 757 -14.95 10.10 -19.08
CA ASP A 757 -13.50 10.40 -19.11
C ASP A 757 -12.91 10.28 -20.52
N ILE A 758 -13.65 10.76 -21.52
CA ILE A 758 -13.33 10.56 -22.95
C ILE A 758 -11.94 11.09 -23.29
N GLU A 759 -11.07 10.25 -23.85
CA GLU A 759 -9.67 10.60 -24.16
C GLU A 759 -8.94 11.33 -23.00
N GLY A 760 -9.32 11.02 -21.75
CA GLY A 760 -8.79 11.63 -20.53
C GLY A 760 -9.35 13.02 -20.19
N ASP A 761 -10.32 13.55 -20.95
CA ASP A 761 -10.99 14.82 -20.67
C ASP A 761 -12.27 14.62 -19.82
N CYS A 762 -12.07 14.33 -18.53
CA CYS A 762 -13.18 14.26 -17.56
C CYS A 762 -13.87 15.59 -17.28
N THR A 763 -13.30 16.73 -17.68
CA THR A 763 -13.82 18.06 -17.32
C THR A 763 -14.79 18.54 -18.38
N TRP A 764 -14.27 18.70 -19.60
CA TRP A 764 -14.96 19.35 -20.71
C TRP A 764 -15.53 18.35 -21.71
N GLN A 765 -15.09 17.08 -21.64
CA GLN A 765 -15.59 15.97 -22.44
C GLN A 765 -15.73 16.36 -23.92
N HIS A 766 -14.70 17.03 -24.47
CA HIS A 766 -14.68 17.55 -25.84
C HIS A 766 -15.85 18.47 -26.23
N GLY A 767 -16.41 19.20 -25.26
CA GLY A 767 -17.49 20.17 -25.46
C GLY A 767 -18.89 19.63 -25.21
N SER A 768 -19.03 18.37 -24.79
CA SER A 768 -20.31 17.76 -24.44
C SER A 768 -20.34 17.19 -23.01
N PRO A 769 -20.07 17.98 -21.95
CA PRO A 769 -20.18 17.48 -20.58
C PRO A 769 -21.58 16.93 -20.27
N HIS A 770 -21.66 15.69 -19.83
CA HIS A 770 -22.90 15.02 -19.46
C HIS A 770 -22.71 13.94 -18.39
N MET A 771 -23.82 13.50 -17.81
CA MET A 771 -23.88 12.43 -16.81
C MET A 771 -24.59 11.20 -17.38
N PRO A 772 -23.85 10.10 -17.63
CA PRO A 772 -24.41 8.86 -18.17
C PRO A 772 -24.95 7.93 -17.07
N LEU A 773 -26.12 7.33 -17.27
CA LEU A 773 -26.72 6.31 -16.41
C LEU A 773 -27.05 5.05 -17.24
N ARG A 774 -26.71 3.86 -16.75
CA ARG A 774 -27.15 2.57 -17.30
C ARG A 774 -28.05 1.86 -16.30
N MET A 775 -29.01 1.08 -16.79
CA MET A 775 -29.89 0.25 -15.96
C MET A 775 -30.10 -1.11 -16.61
N ALA A 776 -29.97 -2.19 -15.83
CA ALA A 776 -30.16 -3.55 -16.31
C ALA A 776 -30.70 -4.50 -15.22
N ASP A 777 -31.06 -5.72 -15.60
CA ASP A 777 -31.48 -6.79 -14.69
C ASP A 777 -30.30 -7.54 -14.05
N ALA A 778 -29.12 -7.49 -14.67
CA ALA A 778 -27.87 -8.07 -14.19
C ALA A 778 -26.68 -7.13 -14.43
N ILE A 779 -25.64 -7.24 -13.61
CA ILE A 779 -24.42 -6.44 -13.71
C ILE A 779 -23.74 -6.65 -15.07
N ALA A 780 -23.65 -7.89 -15.55
CA ALA A 780 -23.01 -8.21 -16.82
C ALA A 780 -23.65 -7.46 -18.01
N ASP A 781 -24.95 -7.15 -17.94
CA ASP A 781 -25.67 -6.45 -19.01
C ASP A 781 -25.37 -4.95 -19.06
N LEU A 782 -24.84 -4.37 -17.97
CA LEU A 782 -24.37 -2.98 -17.91
C LEU A 782 -23.06 -2.78 -18.68
N ALA A 783 -22.23 -3.83 -18.82
CA ALA A 783 -20.94 -3.76 -19.49
C ALA A 783 -21.07 -3.36 -20.96
N ASP A 784 -20.02 -2.81 -21.55
CA ASP A 784 -20.00 -2.55 -22.99
C ASP A 784 -20.15 -3.82 -23.82
N THR A 785 -20.73 -3.73 -25.01
CA THR A 785 -20.96 -4.89 -25.88
C THR A 785 -19.63 -5.59 -26.21
N PRO A 786 -19.48 -6.90 -25.99
CA PRO A 786 -18.26 -7.63 -26.34
C PRO A 786 -17.96 -7.60 -27.85
N GLY A 787 -16.70 -7.39 -28.23
CA GLY A 787 -16.23 -7.48 -29.62
C GLY A 787 -16.56 -6.30 -30.54
N GLN A 788 -16.93 -5.14 -29.99
CA GLN A 788 -17.31 -3.93 -30.74
C GLN A 788 -16.37 -2.74 -30.49
N ASP A 789 -15.09 -2.95 -30.23
CA ASP A 789 -14.15 -1.91 -29.78
C ASP A 789 -14.12 -0.63 -30.68
N SER A 790 -14.44 -0.73 -31.97
CA SER A 790 -14.62 0.44 -32.84
C SER A 790 -16.05 1.00 -32.79
N GLY A 791 -16.23 2.19 -32.21
CA GLY A 791 -17.49 2.95 -32.28
C GLY A 791 -18.49 2.68 -31.15
N LEU A 792 -18.05 2.17 -30.00
CA LEU A 792 -18.87 2.07 -28.77
C LEU A 792 -19.28 3.45 -28.25
N ILE A 793 -18.37 4.41 -28.38
CA ILE A 793 -18.49 5.79 -27.95
C ILE A 793 -18.42 6.66 -29.20
N ASP A 794 -19.38 7.58 -29.37
CA ASP A 794 -19.36 8.54 -30.47
C ASP A 794 -18.40 9.71 -30.24
N ALA A 795 -18.23 10.58 -31.23
CA ALA A 795 -17.31 11.72 -31.16
C ALA A 795 -17.67 12.77 -30.08
N ASN A 796 -18.85 12.67 -29.46
CA ASN A 796 -19.28 13.53 -28.35
C ASN A 796 -19.32 12.77 -27.02
N GLY A 797 -18.77 11.55 -26.96
CA GLY A 797 -18.67 10.75 -25.74
C GLY A 797 -19.90 9.89 -25.41
N TYR A 798 -20.92 9.84 -26.28
CA TYR A 798 -22.14 9.09 -26.00
C TYR A 798 -21.99 7.60 -26.30
N ASN A 799 -22.44 6.77 -25.37
CA ASN A 799 -22.60 5.34 -25.58
C ASN A 799 -24.10 4.99 -25.70
N ALA A 800 -24.45 4.10 -26.64
CA ALA A 800 -25.85 3.74 -26.90
C ALA A 800 -26.55 3.01 -25.74
N LYS A 801 -25.80 2.48 -24.75
CA LYS A 801 -26.35 1.88 -23.53
C LYS A 801 -26.71 2.91 -22.45
N GLU A 802 -26.37 4.19 -22.65
CA GLU A 802 -26.48 5.22 -21.62
C GLU A 802 -27.69 6.11 -21.80
N HIS A 803 -28.30 6.43 -20.67
CA HIS A 803 -29.32 7.45 -20.53
C HIS A 803 -28.68 8.70 -19.95
N ILE A 804 -28.96 9.85 -20.54
CA ILE A 804 -28.38 11.12 -20.13
C ILE A 804 -29.33 11.79 -19.15
N ILE A 805 -28.92 11.87 -17.88
CA ILE A 805 -29.77 12.41 -16.80
C ILE A 805 -29.44 13.86 -16.46
N LEU A 806 -28.24 14.33 -16.78
CA LEU A 806 -27.81 15.74 -16.71
C LEU A 806 -26.85 16.06 -17.86
N LYS A 807 -26.82 17.33 -18.28
CA LYS A 807 -25.87 17.86 -19.27
C LYS A 807 -25.50 19.31 -18.99
N ALA A 808 -24.41 19.77 -19.60
CA ALA A 808 -23.98 21.16 -19.54
C ALA A 808 -25.14 22.14 -19.87
N GLY A 809 -25.31 23.15 -19.01
CA GLY A 809 -26.37 24.15 -19.08
C GLY A 809 -27.62 23.83 -18.24
N ASP A 810 -27.78 22.61 -17.74
CA ASP A 810 -28.90 22.28 -16.85
C ASP A 810 -28.79 23.08 -15.53
N PRO A 811 -29.90 23.66 -15.04
CA PRO A 811 -29.88 24.49 -13.84
C PRO A 811 -29.90 23.64 -12.56
N ASP A 812 -29.12 24.05 -11.57
CA ASP A 812 -29.23 23.57 -10.19
C ASP A 812 -30.53 24.07 -9.51
N ALA A 813 -30.72 23.70 -8.24
CA ALA A 813 -31.88 24.08 -7.45
C ALA A 813 -31.97 25.60 -7.18
N GLU A 814 -30.85 26.32 -7.31
CA GLU A 814 -30.72 27.76 -7.17
C GLU A 814 -30.79 28.50 -8.53
N GLY A 815 -30.92 27.76 -9.64
CA GLY A 815 -31.04 28.28 -11.00
C GLY A 815 -29.70 28.59 -11.69
N GLN A 816 -28.57 28.19 -11.12
CA GLN A 816 -27.25 28.34 -11.74
C GLN A 816 -27.01 27.19 -12.74
N PRO A 817 -26.50 27.48 -13.96
CA PRO A 817 -26.21 26.43 -14.92
C PRO A 817 -24.95 25.65 -14.50
N ILE A 818 -25.07 24.32 -14.44
CA ILE A 818 -23.95 23.40 -14.28
C ILE A 818 -23.29 23.26 -15.65
N MET A 819 -22.00 23.54 -15.77
CA MET A 819 -21.35 23.69 -17.07
C MET A 819 -20.43 22.53 -17.44
N HIS A 820 -19.84 21.86 -16.45
CA HIS A 820 -18.79 20.85 -16.63
C HIS A 820 -18.60 20.03 -15.35
N SER A 821 -17.64 19.11 -15.38
CA SER A 821 -17.17 18.34 -14.22
C SER A 821 -18.29 17.63 -13.45
N PHE A 822 -19.11 16.84 -14.12
CA PHE A 822 -20.04 15.88 -13.50
C PHE A 822 -19.26 14.70 -12.90
N TRP A 823 -18.38 15.00 -11.93
CA TRP A 823 -17.37 14.06 -11.43
C TRP A 823 -17.92 13.19 -10.31
N ALA A 824 -17.45 11.95 -10.30
CA ALA A 824 -17.62 10.95 -9.27
C ALA A 824 -19.08 10.79 -8.80
N PRO A 825 -20.02 10.55 -9.72
CA PRO A 825 -21.38 10.26 -9.32
C PRO A 825 -21.47 8.93 -8.56
N GLU A 826 -22.06 8.95 -7.37
CA GLU A 826 -22.37 7.75 -6.58
C GLU A 826 -23.88 7.63 -6.34
N ILE A 827 -24.39 6.41 -6.43
CA ILE A 827 -25.80 6.09 -6.17
C ILE A 827 -25.96 5.55 -4.75
N HIS A 828 -26.86 6.16 -3.99
CA HIS A 828 -27.22 5.78 -2.62
C HIS A 828 -28.73 5.83 -2.41
N GLU A 829 -29.22 5.20 -1.33
CA GLU A 829 -30.57 5.41 -0.82
C GLU A 829 -30.53 6.29 0.44
N ILE A 830 -31.03 7.53 0.34
CA ILE A 830 -31.07 8.49 1.45
C ILE A 830 -32.51 8.86 1.74
N ASN A 831 -32.96 8.56 2.97
CA ASN A 831 -34.35 8.76 3.41
C ASN A 831 -35.38 8.07 2.51
N GLY A 832 -35.08 6.84 2.07
CA GLY A 832 -35.96 6.02 1.24
C GLY A 832 -36.11 6.51 -0.21
N ARG A 833 -35.20 7.35 -0.70
CA ARG A 833 -35.17 7.83 -2.08
C ARG A 833 -33.82 7.54 -2.72
N LEU A 834 -33.83 7.03 -3.95
CA LEU A 834 -32.64 6.89 -4.77
C LEU A 834 -31.99 8.27 -4.98
N THR A 835 -30.71 8.39 -4.68
CA THR A 835 -29.98 9.66 -4.60
C THR A 835 -28.67 9.53 -5.35
N VAL A 836 -28.36 10.53 -6.19
CA VAL A 836 -27.04 10.67 -6.81
C VAL A 836 -26.29 11.76 -6.08
N LEU A 837 -25.11 11.43 -5.55
CA LEU A 837 -24.11 12.35 -5.00
C LEU A 837 -23.02 12.56 -6.04
N PHE A 838 -22.61 13.79 -6.35
CA PHE A 838 -21.57 14.06 -7.34
C PHE A 838 -20.97 15.45 -7.14
N MET A 839 -19.87 15.77 -7.83
CA MET A 839 -19.40 17.15 -7.93
C MET A 839 -20.04 17.85 -9.13
N ALA A 840 -20.51 19.09 -8.95
CA ALA A 840 -20.93 19.96 -10.05
C ALA A 840 -19.96 21.13 -10.25
N GLY A 841 -19.52 21.34 -11.50
CA GLY A 841 -18.68 22.47 -11.91
C GLY A 841 -19.48 23.62 -12.53
N TYR A 842 -19.08 24.85 -12.22
CA TYR A 842 -19.78 26.06 -12.65
C TYR A 842 -18.85 27.03 -13.40
N GLY A 843 -19.39 27.73 -14.39
CA GLY A 843 -18.63 28.71 -15.17
C GLY A 843 -17.55 28.03 -16.02
N ASN A 844 -16.32 28.58 -15.99
CA ASN A 844 -15.17 28.06 -16.74
C ASN A 844 -14.04 27.53 -15.85
N GLN A 845 -14.26 27.41 -14.54
CA GLN A 845 -13.23 27.11 -13.55
C GLN A 845 -13.61 25.84 -12.77
N TRP A 846 -12.96 24.72 -13.08
CA TRP A 846 -13.24 23.43 -12.42
C TRP A 846 -12.92 23.41 -10.92
N THR A 847 -11.95 24.22 -10.46
CA THR A 847 -11.55 24.28 -9.04
C THR A 847 -12.57 24.92 -8.09
N ASN A 848 -13.73 25.37 -8.61
CA ASN A 848 -14.86 25.87 -7.80
C ASN A 848 -15.94 24.80 -7.53
N GLY A 849 -15.68 23.54 -7.90
CA GLY A 849 -16.64 22.45 -7.84
C GLY A 849 -17.23 22.21 -6.44
N LYS A 850 -18.51 21.85 -6.42
CA LYS A 850 -19.28 21.63 -5.18
C LYS A 850 -19.84 20.22 -5.16
N ALA A 851 -19.77 19.58 -3.99
CA ALA A 851 -20.53 18.37 -3.73
C ALA A 851 -22.03 18.73 -3.72
N VAL A 852 -22.77 18.06 -4.58
CA VAL A 852 -24.22 18.23 -4.76
C VAL A 852 -24.91 16.87 -4.65
N TYR A 853 -26.21 16.90 -4.38
CA TYR A 853 -27.05 15.71 -4.44
C TYR A 853 -28.30 15.96 -5.30
N MET A 854 -28.87 14.90 -5.86
CA MET A 854 -30.21 14.94 -6.47
C MET A 854 -31.07 13.71 -6.15
N GLN A 855 -32.32 13.98 -5.79
CA GLN A 855 -33.45 13.09 -5.49
C GLN A 855 -34.08 12.43 -6.73
N LEU A 856 -34.24 11.11 -6.82
CA LEU A 856 -35.25 10.54 -7.72
C LEU A 856 -36.64 10.90 -7.18
N LYS A 857 -37.53 11.41 -8.05
CA LYS A 857 -38.91 11.72 -7.67
C LYS A 857 -39.72 10.44 -7.53
N GLN A 858 -40.72 10.53 -6.67
CA GLN A 858 -41.74 9.52 -6.49
C GLN A 858 -43.09 10.02 -7.02
N ASP A 859 -43.97 9.09 -7.39
CA ASP A 859 -45.35 9.42 -7.69
C ASP A 859 -46.14 9.79 -6.40
N ALA A 860 -47.42 10.15 -6.55
CA ALA A 860 -48.26 10.51 -5.42
C ALA A 860 -48.51 9.36 -4.42
N GLY A 861 -48.27 8.11 -4.83
CA GLY A 861 -48.34 6.90 -4.00
C GLY A 861 -47.03 6.56 -3.30
N GLY A 862 -45.95 7.32 -3.53
CA GLY A 862 -44.63 7.05 -2.96
C GLY A 862 -43.85 5.96 -3.70
N HIS A 863 -44.20 5.66 -4.95
CA HIS A 863 -43.43 4.73 -5.78
C HIS A 863 -42.37 5.47 -6.60
N ASP A 864 -41.21 4.85 -6.78
CA ASP A 864 -40.11 5.46 -7.51
C ASP A 864 -40.40 5.53 -9.01
N LEU A 865 -40.13 6.70 -9.60
CA LEU A 865 -40.23 6.88 -11.04
C LEU A 865 -39.06 6.20 -11.78
N ASP A 866 -39.12 6.13 -13.11
CA ASP A 866 -38.03 5.55 -13.92
C ASP A 866 -36.77 6.43 -13.86
N PRO A 867 -35.64 5.93 -13.34
CA PRO A 867 -34.41 6.71 -13.19
C PRO A 867 -33.73 7.02 -14.52
N THR A 868 -34.10 6.35 -15.62
CA THR A 868 -33.53 6.60 -16.95
C THR A 868 -34.09 7.84 -17.63
N VAL A 869 -35.10 8.49 -17.02
CA VAL A 869 -35.76 9.69 -17.53
C VAL A 869 -35.29 10.92 -16.76
N ALA A 870 -34.54 11.81 -17.42
CA ALA A 870 -33.94 13.00 -16.80
C ALA A 870 -34.94 13.86 -15.99
N SER A 871 -36.17 14.07 -16.50
CA SER A 871 -37.19 14.86 -15.80
C SER A 871 -37.72 14.24 -14.50
N ASN A 872 -37.46 12.96 -14.26
CA ASN A 872 -37.84 12.27 -13.04
C ASN A 872 -36.87 12.58 -11.88
N TRP A 873 -35.75 13.24 -12.13
CA TRP A 873 -34.83 13.69 -11.10
C TRP A 873 -35.17 15.11 -10.61
N GLU A 874 -34.96 15.34 -9.31
CA GLU A 874 -34.91 16.68 -8.73
C GLU A 874 -33.69 17.44 -9.27
N ARG A 875 -33.72 18.77 -9.19
CA ARG A 875 -32.54 19.56 -9.56
C ARG A 875 -31.42 19.34 -8.54
N PRO A 876 -30.15 19.27 -8.97
CA PRO A 876 -29.02 19.17 -8.07
C PRO A 876 -29.00 20.30 -7.04
N ARG A 877 -28.70 19.99 -5.78
CA ARG A 877 -28.58 20.96 -4.69
C ARG A 877 -27.24 20.78 -3.99
N ALA A 878 -26.54 21.88 -3.72
CA ALA A 878 -25.28 21.85 -2.98
C ALA A 878 -25.46 21.39 -1.54
N VAL A 879 -24.54 20.54 -1.07
CA VAL A 879 -24.43 20.18 0.34
C VAL A 879 -23.61 21.24 1.08
N THR A 880 -24.10 21.66 2.25
CA THR A 880 -23.50 22.75 3.02
C THR A 880 -23.34 22.39 4.50
N ARG A 881 -22.63 23.23 5.24
CA ARG A 881 -22.56 23.18 6.69
C ARG A 881 -23.92 23.53 7.31
N SER A 882 -24.10 23.22 8.59
CA SER A 882 -25.32 23.53 9.33
C SER A 882 -25.68 25.02 9.38
N ASP A 883 -24.71 25.91 9.12
CA ASP A 883 -24.89 27.36 9.05
C ASP A 883 -25.06 27.90 7.62
N GLY A 884 -25.18 27.02 6.62
CA GLY A 884 -25.36 27.35 5.21
C GLY A 884 -24.08 27.72 4.47
N ARG A 885 -22.90 27.72 5.12
CA ARG A 885 -21.63 27.96 4.44
C ARG A 885 -21.17 26.74 3.64
N PRO A 886 -20.29 26.90 2.62
CA PRO A 886 -19.68 25.79 1.89
C PRO A 886 -18.96 24.78 2.79
N LEU A 887 -18.86 23.53 2.35
CA LEU A 887 -18.12 22.48 3.06
C LEU A 887 -16.62 22.80 3.16
N ALA A 888 -16.01 23.03 1.99
CA ALA A 888 -14.58 23.28 1.81
C ALA A 888 -14.22 24.74 2.10
N LEU A 889 -14.17 25.11 3.37
CA LEU A 889 -13.65 26.40 3.81
C LEU A 889 -12.20 26.26 4.26
N ALA A 890 -11.32 27.04 3.63
CA ALA A 890 -9.95 27.16 4.07
C ALA A 890 -9.84 28.10 5.30
N ALA A 891 -8.71 28.04 5.99
CA ALA A 891 -8.42 28.81 7.20
C ALA A 891 -8.48 30.33 6.98
N ASP A 892 -8.19 30.80 5.77
CA ASP A 892 -8.27 32.21 5.37
C ASP A 892 -9.70 32.66 4.97
N GLY A 893 -10.67 31.75 5.03
CA GLY A 893 -12.06 31.99 4.65
C GLY A 893 -12.34 31.82 3.15
N SER A 894 -11.33 31.46 2.34
CA SER A 894 -11.56 31.11 0.94
C SER A 894 -12.34 29.80 0.80
N VAL A 895 -13.10 29.70 -0.29
CA VAL A 895 -13.89 28.51 -0.61
C VAL A 895 -13.07 27.64 -1.56
N GLY A 896 -12.71 26.46 -1.08
CA GLY A 896 -12.09 25.41 -1.88
C GLY A 896 -13.13 24.52 -2.57
N MET A 897 -12.62 23.48 -3.22
CA MET A 897 -13.42 22.45 -3.89
C MET A 897 -13.88 21.38 -2.91
N SER A 898 -15.08 20.84 -3.12
CA SER A 898 -15.58 19.63 -2.45
C SER A 898 -16.09 18.66 -3.51
N LEU A 899 -15.63 17.41 -3.47
CA LEU A 899 -15.93 16.36 -4.44
C LEU A 899 -15.94 14.97 -3.79
N ASP A 900 -16.25 13.95 -4.57
CA ASP A 900 -16.18 12.54 -4.18
C ASP A 900 -16.99 12.23 -2.92
N MET A 901 -18.20 12.77 -2.84
CA MET A 901 -19.03 12.61 -1.67
C MET A 901 -19.71 11.24 -1.68
N SER A 902 -19.51 10.50 -0.59
CA SER A 902 -20.19 9.24 -0.31
C SER A 902 -20.99 9.30 0.98
N TYR A 903 -21.91 8.36 1.13
CA TYR A 903 -22.82 8.23 2.26
C TYR A 903 -22.70 6.85 2.91
N PHE A 904 -22.77 6.80 4.23
CA PHE A 904 -22.87 5.53 4.96
C PHE A 904 -23.55 5.70 6.32
N GLN A 905 -23.88 4.56 6.93
CA GLN A 905 -24.41 4.49 8.28
C GLN A 905 -23.55 3.57 9.16
N ASP A 906 -23.46 3.90 10.45
CA ASP A 906 -23.00 2.94 11.44
C ASP A 906 -24.07 1.89 11.77
N GLN A 907 -23.74 0.90 12.59
CA GLN A 907 -24.67 -0.18 12.96
C GLN A 907 -25.90 0.30 13.76
N LYS A 908 -25.88 1.53 14.32
CA LYS A 908 -27.02 2.14 15.02
C LYS A 908 -27.87 3.03 14.10
N GLY A 909 -27.49 3.20 12.84
CA GLY A 909 -28.19 4.03 11.87
C GLY A 909 -27.83 5.51 11.92
N GLN A 910 -26.75 5.91 12.61
CA GLN A 910 -26.24 7.28 12.48
C GLN A 910 -25.66 7.45 11.07
N SER A 911 -26.18 8.44 10.34
CA SER A 911 -25.75 8.77 8.98
C SER A 911 -24.57 9.73 8.95
N TYR A 912 -23.69 9.52 7.98
CA TYR A 912 -22.50 10.32 7.74
C TYR A 912 -22.37 10.65 6.24
N TYR A 913 -21.83 11.83 5.96
CA TYR A 913 -21.18 12.07 4.67
C TYR A 913 -19.67 12.02 4.87
N VAL A 914 -18.99 11.48 3.87
CA VAL A 914 -17.54 11.48 3.71
C VAL A 914 -17.21 11.99 2.31
N TRP A 915 -16.19 12.84 2.17
CA TRP A 915 -15.86 13.47 0.88
C TRP A 915 -14.42 13.92 0.84
N GLN A 916 -13.94 14.30 -0.35
CA GLN A 916 -12.66 15.00 -0.49
C GLN A 916 -12.86 16.52 -0.42
N GLN A 917 -12.03 17.18 0.38
CA GLN A 917 -11.80 18.61 0.25
C GLN A 917 -10.35 18.94 0.60
N LEU A 918 -9.81 20.00 -0.02
CA LEU A 918 -8.48 20.53 0.29
C LEU A 918 -7.35 19.47 0.21
N GLY A 919 -7.50 18.48 -0.67
CA GLY A 919 -6.51 17.41 -0.87
C GLY A 919 -6.61 16.24 0.11
N ALA A 920 -7.62 16.18 0.97
CA ALA A 920 -7.75 15.16 2.01
C ALA A 920 -9.22 14.71 2.21
N THR A 921 -9.41 13.58 2.89
CA THR A 921 -10.74 13.03 3.19
C THR A 921 -11.30 13.60 4.49
N TYR A 922 -12.50 14.15 4.41
CA TYR A 922 -13.24 14.70 5.55
C TYR A 922 -14.54 13.94 5.77
N LEU A 923 -15.03 14.00 7.01
CA LEU A 923 -16.26 13.35 7.45
C LEU A 923 -17.08 14.30 8.34
N ALA A 924 -18.40 14.18 8.25
CA ALA A 924 -19.34 14.83 9.17
C ALA A 924 -20.61 13.99 9.35
N ARG A 925 -21.27 14.13 10.50
CA ARG A 925 -22.61 13.56 10.73
C ARG A 925 -23.63 14.30 9.88
N MET A 926 -24.66 13.61 9.41
CA MET A 926 -25.77 14.24 8.69
C MET A 926 -27.12 13.64 9.12
N ASN A 927 -28.21 14.36 8.85
CA ASN A 927 -29.57 13.88 9.06
C ASN A 927 -30.17 13.48 7.70
N PRO A 928 -30.55 12.21 7.46
CA PRO A 928 -31.06 11.79 6.15
C PRO A 928 -32.33 12.54 5.74
N ALA A 929 -33.12 13.06 6.69
CA ALA A 929 -34.30 13.88 6.38
C ALA A 929 -33.96 15.29 5.85
N ASP A 930 -32.71 15.75 6.01
CA ASP A 930 -32.19 17.00 5.47
C ASP A 930 -30.83 16.75 4.77
N PRO A 931 -30.85 16.15 3.57
CA PRO A 931 -29.64 15.76 2.85
C PRO A 931 -28.79 16.93 2.37
N ALA A 932 -29.30 18.16 2.46
CA ALA A 932 -28.59 19.38 2.05
C ALA A 932 -27.59 19.90 3.10
N HIS A 933 -27.66 19.41 4.34
CA HIS A 933 -26.85 19.94 5.44
C HIS A 933 -26.16 18.85 6.27
N VAL A 934 -24.87 19.05 6.54
CA VAL A 934 -24.19 18.31 7.61
C VAL A 934 -24.54 18.91 8.97
N THR A 935 -24.58 18.07 10.00
CA THR A 935 -25.00 18.42 11.37
C THR A 935 -23.83 18.65 12.33
N THR A 936 -22.61 18.33 11.90
CA THR A 936 -21.36 18.63 12.62
C THR A 936 -20.39 19.33 11.68
N ASP A 937 -19.38 19.98 12.26
CA ASP A 937 -18.27 20.48 11.46
C ASP A 937 -17.54 19.32 10.74
N PRO A 938 -17.09 19.53 9.49
CA PRO A 938 -16.18 18.63 8.79
C PRO A 938 -14.90 18.37 9.59
N VAL A 939 -14.53 17.09 9.71
CA VAL A 939 -13.29 16.66 10.35
C VAL A 939 -12.45 15.85 9.37
N ARG A 940 -11.16 16.16 9.26
CA ARG A 940 -10.20 15.39 8.43
C ARG A 940 -9.90 14.05 9.09
N ILE A 941 -10.14 12.95 8.37
CA ILE A 941 -9.91 11.58 8.87
C ILE A 941 -8.79 10.84 8.13
N VAL A 942 -8.50 11.21 6.88
CA VAL A 942 -7.37 10.66 6.09
C VAL A 942 -6.65 11.81 5.39
N ALA A 943 -5.32 11.75 5.37
CA ALA A 943 -4.46 12.72 4.69
C ALA A 943 -3.38 11.99 3.85
N PRO A 944 -2.83 12.68 2.83
CA PRO A 944 -1.71 12.16 2.03
C PRO A 944 -0.40 12.23 2.83
N ASP A 945 -0.12 11.19 3.61
CA ASP A 945 1.00 11.15 4.56
C ASP A 945 2.20 10.30 4.10
N TYR A 946 2.04 9.46 3.07
CA TYR A 946 3.05 8.53 2.54
C TYR A 946 3.38 8.82 1.08
N ALA A 947 4.49 8.29 0.57
CA ALA A 947 4.86 8.42 -0.85
C ALA A 947 3.82 7.77 -1.79
N TRP A 948 3.22 6.65 -1.39
CA TRP A 948 2.21 5.95 -2.21
C TRP A 948 0.88 6.71 -2.31
N ASN A 949 0.52 7.52 -1.31
CA ASN A 949 -0.69 8.35 -1.32
C ASN A 949 -0.40 9.86 -1.32
N ALA A 950 0.75 10.28 -1.82
CA ALA A 950 1.16 11.67 -1.72
C ALA A 950 0.22 12.61 -2.50
N THR A 951 0.31 13.92 -2.23
CA THR A 951 -0.51 14.96 -2.88
C THR A 951 -1.99 14.96 -2.47
N ILE A 952 -2.71 13.84 -2.60
CA ILE A 952 -4.17 13.78 -2.48
C ILE A 952 -4.64 12.49 -1.79
N ALA A 953 -5.72 12.60 -1.02
CA ALA A 953 -6.51 11.46 -0.54
C ALA A 953 -8.00 11.72 -0.88
N GLU A 954 -8.54 10.95 -1.83
CA GLU A 954 -9.84 11.20 -2.47
C GLU A 954 -10.65 9.92 -2.71
N GLY A 955 -11.79 10.01 -3.41
CA GLY A 955 -12.66 8.86 -3.70
C GLY A 955 -13.04 7.99 -2.49
N PRO A 956 -13.48 8.56 -1.34
CA PRO A 956 -13.79 7.77 -0.17
C PRO A 956 -15.10 6.97 -0.34
N ASN A 957 -15.07 5.66 -0.10
CA ASN A 957 -16.27 4.81 -0.12
C ASN A 957 -16.24 3.80 1.04
N VAL A 958 -17.37 3.59 1.73
CA VAL A 958 -17.41 2.89 3.03
C VAL A 958 -18.39 1.73 3.03
N THR A 959 -17.97 0.57 3.58
CA THR A 959 -18.87 -0.55 3.88
C THR A 959 -18.78 -0.99 5.34
N LEU A 960 -19.91 -1.43 5.90
CA LEU A 960 -20.00 -2.05 7.22
C LEU A 960 -19.91 -3.57 7.06
N HIS A 961 -18.83 -4.17 7.55
CA HIS A 961 -18.63 -5.62 7.52
C HIS A 961 -18.22 -6.12 8.90
N GLN A 962 -18.94 -7.11 9.44
CA GLN A 962 -18.68 -7.73 10.75
C GLN A 962 -18.43 -6.74 11.90
N GLY A 963 -19.19 -5.65 11.95
CA GLY A 963 -19.09 -4.63 13.01
C GLY A 963 -17.94 -3.63 12.84
N LYS A 964 -17.21 -3.66 11.72
CA LYS A 964 -16.17 -2.69 11.36
C LYS A 964 -16.58 -1.92 10.10
N LEU A 965 -16.15 -0.67 10.02
CA LEU A 965 -16.25 0.17 8.83
C LEU A 965 -14.94 0.11 8.06
N TYR A 966 -15.02 -0.17 6.77
CA TYR A 966 -13.90 -0.24 5.84
C TYR A 966 -14.07 0.88 4.81
N LEU A 967 -13.28 1.94 4.97
CA LEU A 967 -13.24 3.09 4.08
C LEU A 967 -12.11 2.88 3.07
N MET A 968 -12.47 2.64 1.82
CA MET A 968 -11.54 2.76 0.70
C MET A 968 -11.37 4.24 0.38
N TYR A 969 -10.16 4.62 -0.02
CA TYR A 969 -9.86 5.92 -0.59
C TYR A 969 -8.75 5.74 -1.61
N SER A 970 -8.49 6.75 -2.42
CA SER A 970 -7.42 6.72 -3.40
C SER A 970 -6.37 7.78 -3.14
N GLY A 971 -5.13 7.46 -3.46
CA GLY A 971 -3.97 8.30 -3.18
C GLY A 971 -3.07 8.50 -4.40
N SER A 972 -2.20 9.53 -4.33
CA SER A 972 -1.36 10.00 -5.44
C SER A 972 -2.15 10.70 -6.55
N SER A 973 -1.45 11.39 -7.45
CA SER A 973 -2.09 12.00 -8.61
C SER A 973 -2.80 10.96 -9.47
N VAL A 974 -3.96 11.31 -10.02
CA VAL A 974 -4.68 10.50 -11.01
C VAL A 974 -3.74 10.23 -12.19
N GLY A 975 -3.49 8.95 -12.45
CA GLY A 975 -2.45 8.49 -13.36
C GLY A 975 -1.96 7.10 -12.99
N LYS A 976 -0.87 6.64 -13.60
CA LYS A 976 -0.30 5.29 -13.38
C LYS A 976 0.17 5.02 -11.95
N THR A 977 0.40 6.08 -11.16
CA THR A 977 0.80 6.03 -9.74
C THR A 977 -0.38 6.02 -8.78
N TYR A 978 -1.61 6.15 -9.28
CA TYR A 978 -2.82 6.15 -8.45
C TYR A 978 -3.02 4.78 -7.80
N THR A 979 -3.40 4.77 -6.53
CA THR A 979 -3.53 3.54 -5.74
C THR A 979 -4.70 3.64 -4.78
N THR A 980 -5.20 2.49 -4.32
CA THR A 980 -6.31 2.41 -3.36
C THR A 980 -5.77 2.10 -1.97
N GLY A 981 -6.12 2.95 -1.00
CA GLY A 981 -5.86 2.79 0.42
C GLY A 981 -7.06 2.22 1.19
N MET A 982 -6.86 1.95 2.48
CA MET A 982 -7.91 1.47 3.39
C MET A 982 -7.74 2.09 4.78
N ALA A 983 -8.80 2.71 5.28
CA ALA A 983 -8.93 3.11 6.68
C ALA A 983 -10.04 2.30 7.36
N VAL A 984 -9.78 1.81 8.57
CA VAL A 984 -10.70 0.94 9.32
C VAL A 984 -11.11 1.60 10.63
N ALA A 985 -12.39 1.51 10.97
CA ALA A 985 -12.93 1.98 12.25
C ALA A 985 -13.92 0.97 12.86
N ASP A 986 -14.19 1.10 14.16
CA ASP A 986 -15.29 0.40 14.81
C ASP A 986 -16.64 0.90 14.25
N GLY A 987 -17.46 -0.01 13.75
CA GLY A 987 -18.76 0.27 13.14
C GLY A 987 -19.95 0.09 14.08
N SER A 988 -19.71 -0.27 15.36
CA SER A 988 -20.76 -0.62 16.32
C SER A 988 -21.69 0.55 16.71
N GLY A 989 -21.32 1.79 16.36
CA GLY A 989 -21.98 3.02 16.78
C GLY A 989 -21.74 3.38 18.25
N ASN A 990 -20.74 2.78 18.91
CA ASN A 990 -20.27 3.19 20.24
C ASN A 990 -19.04 4.12 20.16
N THR A 991 -18.43 4.22 18.98
CA THR A 991 -17.23 5.01 18.72
C THR A 991 -17.60 6.33 18.06
N ASP A 992 -16.94 7.42 18.46
CA ASP A 992 -17.10 8.70 17.78
C ASP A 992 -16.29 8.73 16.49
N LEU A 993 -16.94 8.48 15.35
CA LEU A 993 -16.30 8.52 14.03
C LEU A 993 -15.86 9.92 13.60
N THR A 994 -16.31 10.98 14.29
CA THR A 994 -15.83 12.36 14.07
C THR A 994 -14.51 12.64 14.79
N ASN A 995 -13.97 11.68 15.55
CA ASN A 995 -12.61 11.72 16.08
C ASN A 995 -11.65 11.03 15.11
N PRO A 996 -10.64 11.72 14.55
CA PRO A 996 -9.67 11.11 13.63
C PRO A 996 -8.95 9.89 14.21
N ALA A 997 -8.72 9.86 15.54
CA ALA A 997 -8.07 8.74 16.22
C ALA A 997 -8.92 7.45 16.23
N SER A 998 -10.19 7.51 15.85
CA SER A 998 -11.05 6.34 15.70
C SER A 998 -10.77 5.54 14.41
N TRP A 999 -9.98 6.11 13.50
CA TRP A 999 -9.64 5.52 12.21
C TRP A 999 -8.19 5.05 12.21
N SER A 1000 -7.97 3.80 11.80
CA SER A 1000 -6.64 3.23 11.58
C SER A 1000 -6.40 3.11 10.09
N ASN A 1001 -5.41 3.84 9.56
CA ASN A 1001 -5.05 3.82 8.16
C ASN A 1001 -3.92 2.81 7.90
N LEU A 1002 -3.97 2.07 6.79
CA LEU A 1002 -2.88 1.20 6.40
C LEU A 1002 -1.66 2.00 5.92
N ASN A 1003 -0.45 1.53 6.25
CA ASN A 1003 0.80 2.15 5.81
C ASN A 1003 1.12 1.91 4.31
N TYR A 1004 0.31 1.13 3.61
CA TYR A 1004 0.50 0.67 2.23
C TYR A 1004 -0.84 0.61 1.49
N PRO A 1005 -0.86 0.66 0.15
CA PRO A 1005 -2.11 0.53 -0.60
C PRO A 1005 -2.67 -0.90 -0.53
N ILE A 1006 -3.98 -1.02 -0.33
CA ILE A 1006 -4.71 -2.30 -0.38
C ILE A 1006 -4.83 -2.81 -1.83
N GLN A 1007 -4.73 -1.92 -2.82
CA GLN A 1007 -4.65 -2.26 -4.24
C GLN A 1007 -3.76 -1.27 -4.99
N ASN A 1008 -2.99 -1.80 -5.94
CA ASN A 1008 -1.98 -1.07 -6.69
C ASN A 1008 -1.93 -1.51 -8.16
N SER A 1009 -1.14 -0.77 -8.95
CA SER A 1009 -0.81 -1.10 -10.34
C SER A 1009 -0.15 -2.48 -10.45
N GLY A 1010 -0.64 -3.33 -11.34
CA GLY A 1010 -0.13 -4.69 -11.49
C GLY A 1010 -0.76 -5.48 -12.62
N ILE A 1011 -0.35 -6.74 -12.74
CA ILE A 1011 -0.93 -7.71 -13.67
C ILE A 1011 -2.04 -8.48 -12.95
N PHE A 1012 -3.23 -8.47 -13.54
CA PHE A 1012 -4.39 -9.20 -13.02
C PHE A 1012 -5.00 -10.03 -14.15
N ASN A 1013 -5.23 -11.32 -13.91
CA ASN A 1013 -5.64 -12.30 -14.92
C ASN A 1013 -4.82 -12.17 -16.22
N GLY A 1014 -3.51 -11.94 -16.10
CA GLY A 1014 -2.57 -11.82 -17.23
C GLY A 1014 -2.63 -10.49 -18.01
N LYS A 1015 -3.30 -9.45 -17.50
CA LYS A 1015 -3.40 -8.12 -18.13
C LYS A 1015 -2.95 -7.01 -17.19
N TRP A 1016 -2.22 -6.03 -17.71
CA TRP A 1016 -1.85 -4.82 -16.96
C TRP A 1016 -3.07 -3.96 -16.63
N GLN A 1017 -3.10 -3.48 -15.39
CA GLN A 1017 -3.99 -2.43 -14.90
C GLN A 1017 -3.14 -1.46 -14.08
N LEU A 1018 -3.07 -0.20 -14.52
CA LEU A 1018 -2.22 0.84 -13.93
C LEU A 1018 -3.10 1.95 -13.34
N GLY A 1019 -2.76 2.44 -12.15
CA GLY A 1019 -3.48 3.56 -11.55
C GLY A 1019 -4.85 3.16 -10.98
N THR A 1020 -4.90 2.12 -10.15
CA THR A 1020 -6.18 1.59 -9.63
C THR A 1020 -6.75 2.49 -8.55
N GLY A 1021 -7.97 2.99 -8.72
CA GLY A 1021 -8.61 3.77 -7.68
C GLY A 1021 -10.04 4.20 -7.97
N HIS A 1022 -10.46 5.16 -7.16
CA HIS A 1022 -11.84 5.63 -6.98
C HIS A 1022 -12.83 4.48 -6.97
N GLY A 1023 -12.59 3.55 -6.04
CA GLY A 1023 -13.33 2.31 -5.95
C GLY A 1023 -14.57 2.41 -5.06
N MET A 1024 -15.61 1.67 -5.43
CA MET A 1024 -16.90 1.59 -4.73
C MET A 1024 -17.20 0.15 -4.30
N TRP A 1025 -17.76 0.00 -3.10
CA TRP A 1025 -18.38 -1.24 -2.65
C TRP A 1025 -19.75 -1.43 -3.30
N SER A 1026 -20.02 -2.64 -3.81
CA SER A 1026 -21.33 -3.02 -4.32
C SER A 1026 -21.65 -4.50 -4.04
N GLU A 1027 -22.75 -5.01 -4.56
CA GLU A 1027 -23.22 -6.39 -4.36
C GLU A 1027 -23.69 -7.00 -5.69
N ASP A 1028 -23.37 -8.26 -5.95
CA ASP A 1028 -23.82 -8.99 -7.14
C ASP A 1028 -25.24 -9.60 -6.99
N GLU A 1029 -25.67 -10.36 -7.99
CA GLU A 1029 -26.98 -11.04 -8.03
C GLU A 1029 -27.15 -12.08 -6.93
N ASP A 1030 -26.04 -12.66 -6.48
CA ASP A 1030 -25.99 -13.76 -5.52
C ASP A 1030 -25.75 -13.27 -4.08
N GLY A 1031 -25.58 -11.96 -3.88
CA GLY A 1031 -25.35 -11.35 -2.57
C GLY A 1031 -23.88 -11.27 -2.17
N ASN A 1032 -22.95 -11.51 -3.11
CA ASN A 1032 -21.52 -11.39 -2.83
C ASN A 1032 -21.10 -9.93 -2.99
N GLN A 1033 -20.17 -9.50 -2.13
CA GLN A 1033 -19.61 -8.16 -2.22
C GLN A 1033 -18.67 -8.05 -3.43
N ILE A 1034 -18.82 -6.97 -4.18
CA ILE A 1034 -17.99 -6.63 -5.33
C ILE A 1034 -17.32 -5.27 -5.14
N TYR A 1035 -16.24 -5.09 -5.86
CA TYR A 1035 -15.41 -3.91 -5.92
C TYR A 1035 -15.44 -3.38 -7.36
N VAL A 1036 -15.90 -2.15 -7.52
CA VAL A 1036 -16.03 -1.46 -8.81
C VAL A 1036 -15.07 -0.29 -8.80
N PHE A 1037 -14.20 -0.17 -9.79
CA PHE A 1037 -13.11 0.80 -9.76
C PHE A 1037 -12.66 1.17 -11.17
N HIS A 1038 -11.78 2.17 -11.29
CA HIS A 1038 -11.15 2.47 -12.57
C HIS A 1038 -9.65 2.20 -12.57
N ALA A 1039 -9.10 1.99 -13.75
CA ALA A 1039 -7.67 1.95 -14.02
C ALA A 1039 -7.38 2.23 -15.51
N TYR A 1040 -6.11 2.41 -15.86
CA TYR A 1040 -5.64 2.35 -17.24
C TYR A 1040 -5.35 0.89 -17.63
N ALA A 1041 -5.84 0.44 -18.78
CA ALA A 1041 -5.61 -0.88 -19.37
C ALA A 1041 -4.52 -0.87 -20.47
N ASN A 1042 -4.01 -2.04 -20.88
CA ASN A 1042 -2.96 -2.19 -21.91
C ASN A 1042 -3.35 -1.80 -23.37
N ARG A 1043 -4.56 -1.29 -23.57
CA ARG A 1043 -4.98 -0.67 -24.85
C ARG A 1043 -5.02 0.84 -24.74
N THR A 1044 -5.08 1.33 -23.51
CA THR A 1044 -5.10 2.73 -23.12
C THR A 1044 -3.70 3.26 -22.78
N ASP A 1045 -2.69 2.38 -22.75
CA ASP A 1045 -1.28 2.67 -22.49
C ASP A 1045 -0.47 2.80 -23.81
N GLY A 1046 -0.92 3.64 -24.72
CA GLY A 1046 -0.20 3.97 -25.96
C GLY A 1046 0.30 5.41 -25.98
N TYR A 1047 1.38 5.70 -26.73
CA TYR A 1047 1.96 7.04 -26.96
C TYR A 1047 1.03 8.01 -27.73
N ARG A 1048 -0.24 7.68 -27.90
CA ARG A 1048 -1.27 8.57 -28.45
C ARG A 1048 -2.12 9.01 -27.27
N ASN A 1049 -2.35 10.32 -27.11
CA ASN A 1049 -3.22 10.96 -26.11
C ASN A 1049 -4.07 9.94 -25.34
N TYR A 1050 -3.79 9.78 -24.05
CA TYR A 1050 -4.44 8.79 -23.17
C TYR A 1050 -5.89 8.58 -23.60
N SER A 1051 -6.26 7.39 -24.06
CA SER A 1051 -7.68 7.02 -23.95
C SER A 1051 -8.01 7.00 -22.45
N GLY A 1052 -9.21 7.44 -22.08
CA GLY A 1052 -9.66 7.62 -20.70
C GLY A 1052 -9.44 6.46 -19.75
N ARG A 1053 -9.71 6.67 -18.46
CA ARG A 1053 -9.72 5.58 -17.46
C ARG A 1053 -10.92 4.66 -17.71
N ASP A 1054 -10.69 3.35 -17.62
CA ASP A 1054 -11.69 2.32 -17.87
C ASP A 1054 -12.27 1.79 -16.56
N THR A 1055 -13.55 1.38 -16.54
CA THR A 1055 -14.22 0.72 -15.40
C THR A 1055 -13.87 -0.76 -15.34
N PHE A 1056 -13.70 -1.29 -14.13
CA PHE A 1056 -13.48 -2.69 -13.82
C PHE A 1056 -14.39 -3.14 -12.66
N VAL A 1057 -14.78 -4.42 -12.68
CA VAL A 1057 -15.59 -5.05 -11.64
C VAL A 1057 -14.91 -6.33 -11.19
N ARG A 1058 -14.75 -6.50 -9.87
CA ARG A 1058 -14.16 -7.70 -9.25
C ARG A 1058 -14.98 -8.12 -8.03
N ARG A 1059 -14.89 -9.40 -7.66
CA ARG A 1059 -15.38 -9.86 -6.36
C ARG A 1059 -14.40 -9.52 -5.25
N VAL A 1060 -14.95 -9.32 -4.06
CA VAL A 1060 -14.20 -9.08 -2.84
C VAL A 1060 -14.10 -10.38 -2.07
N HIS A 1061 -12.88 -10.84 -1.84
CA HIS A 1061 -12.63 -11.93 -0.91
C HIS A 1061 -12.26 -11.35 0.46
N TRP A 1062 -12.78 -11.94 1.53
CA TRP A 1062 -12.44 -11.54 2.90
C TRP A 1062 -11.45 -12.55 3.48
N ALA A 1063 -10.21 -12.11 3.68
CA ALA A 1063 -9.13 -12.95 4.21
C ALA A 1063 -9.35 -13.29 5.68
N ALA A 1064 -8.60 -14.27 6.19
CA ALA A 1064 -8.73 -14.76 7.56
C ALA A 1064 -8.35 -13.71 8.62
N ASP A 1065 -7.61 -12.66 8.23
CA ASP A 1065 -7.28 -11.51 9.08
C ASP A 1065 -8.40 -10.45 9.15
N GLY A 1066 -9.47 -10.62 8.36
CA GLY A 1066 -10.62 -9.73 8.30
C GLY A 1066 -10.44 -8.51 7.39
N LEU A 1067 -9.35 -8.42 6.63
CA LEU A 1067 -9.20 -7.41 5.58
C LEU A 1067 -9.63 -7.96 4.21
N PRO A 1068 -10.09 -7.09 3.30
CA PRO A 1068 -10.46 -7.49 1.95
C PRO A 1068 -9.20 -7.77 1.10
N VAL A 1069 -9.39 -8.65 0.11
CA VAL A 1069 -8.48 -8.92 -1.01
C VAL A 1069 -9.24 -8.53 -2.28
N LEU A 1070 -8.69 -7.57 -3.03
CA LEU A 1070 -9.33 -6.91 -4.18
C LEU A 1070 -8.74 -7.34 -5.54
N ASP A 1071 -7.74 -8.22 -5.52
CA ASP A 1071 -6.90 -8.57 -6.66
C ASP A 1071 -6.69 -10.09 -6.80
N MET A 1072 -7.64 -10.88 -6.30
CA MET A 1072 -7.66 -12.33 -6.46
C MET A 1072 -8.00 -12.73 -7.90
N ASP A 1073 -7.14 -13.52 -8.53
CA ASP A 1073 -7.34 -14.01 -9.91
C ASP A 1073 -8.45 -15.07 -9.96
N ALA A 1074 -9.02 -15.29 -11.15
CA ALA A 1074 -10.16 -16.20 -11.31
C ALA A 1074 -9.81 -17.66 -10.91
N ASN A 1075 -8.62 -18.12 -11.25
CA ASN A 1075 -8.12 -19.45 -10.91
C ASN A 1075 -7.71 -19.59 -9.43
N GLU A 1076 -7.41 -18.48 -8.77
CA GLU A 1076 -7.14 -18.44 -7.34
C GLU A 1076 -8.45 -18.56 -6.56
N GLU A 1077 -9.50 -17.86 -7.01
CA GLU A 1077 -10.80 -17.86 -6.35
C GLU A 1077 -11.51 -19.23 -6.44
N LEU A 1078 -11.40 -19.91 -7.58
CA LEU A 1078 -12.04 -21.21 -7.83
C LEU A 1078 -11.11 -22.11 -8.68
N ALA A 1079 -10.52 -23.13 -8.04
CA ALA A 1079 -9.60 -24.04 -8.73
C ALA A 1079 -10.33 -25.06 -9.62
N HIS A 1080 -11.47 -25.58 -9.15
CA HIS A 1080 -12.26 -26.60 -9.84
C HIS A 1080 -13.76 -26.26 -9.75
N PRO A 1081 -14.46 -26.05 -10.87
CA PRO A 1081 -15.88 -25.70 -10.85
C PRO A 1081 -16.82 -26.89 -10.64
N ASP A 1082 -16.34 -28.12 -10.86
CA ASP A 1082 -17.17 -29.32 -10.81
C ASP A 1082 -17.37 -29.81 -9.37
N VAL A 1083 -18.63 -30.02 -8.99
CA VAL A 1083 -19.03 -30.54 -7.69
C VAL A 1083 -19.97 -31.72 -7.82
N LYS A 1084 -20.09 -32.50 -6.74
CA LYS A 1084 -20.92 -33.71 -6.70
C LYS A 1084 -21.67 -33.77 -5.37
N VAL A 1085 -22.93 -34.17 -5.43
CA VAL A 1085 -23.73 -34.50 -4.25
C VAL A 1085 -24.32 -35.89 -4.39
N ARG A 1086 -24.39 -36.63 -3.29
CA ARG A 1086 -25.04 -37.95 -3.28
C ARG A 1086 -26.52 -37.80 -3.01
N VAL A 1087 -27.35 -38.40 -3.86
CA VAL A 1087 -28.79 -38.57 -3.66
C VAL A 1087 -29.07 -40.04 -3.35
N LYS A 1088 -29.59 -40.30 -2.16
CA LYS A 1088 -29.98 -41.63 -1.68
C LYS A 1088 -31.49 -41.80 -1.79
N VAL A 1089 -31.93 -42.68 -2.67
CA VAL A 1089 -33.33 -43.07 -2.82
C VAL A 1089 -33.60 -44.25 -1.90
N VAL A 1090 -34.50 -44.09 -0.93
CA VAL A 1090 -34.90 -45.13 0.03
C VAL A 1090 -36.36 -45.54 -0.17
N ASN A 1091 -36.73 -46.76 0.21
CA ASN A 1091 -38.15 -47.12 0.27
C ASN A 1091 -38.87 -46.26 1.32
N SER A 1092 -40.16 -45.97 1.08
CA SER A 1092 -41.01 -45.29 2.04
C SER A 1092 -40.94 -46.02 3.38
N SER A 1093 -40.31 -45.42 4.40
CA SER A 1093 -40.56 -45.89 5.77
C SER A 1093 -42.03 -45.65 6.05
N VAL A 1094 -42.68 -46.63 6.68
CA VAL A 1094 -44.09 -46.56 7.10
C VAL A 1094 -44.29 -45.24 7.85
N LYS A 1095 -45.24 -44.41 7.39
CA LYS A 1095 -45.61 -43.16 8.06
C LYS A 1095 -45.96 -43.50 9.51
N VAL A 1096 -45.19 -42.97 10.45
CA VAL A 1096 -45.38 -43.21 11.88
C VAL A 1096 -46.73 -42.64 12.32
N ASP A 1097 -47.62 -43.50 12.80
CA ASP A 1097 -48.94 -43.15 13.30
C ASP A 1097 -48.83 -42.60 14.72
N LYS A 1098 -48.87 -41.27 14.84
CA LYS A 1098 -48.88 -40.54 16.12
C LYS A 1098 -50.29 -40.23 16.64
N SER A 1099 -51.34 -40.71 15.98
CA SER A 1099 -52.73 -40.36 16.32
C SER A 1099 -53.09 -40.77 17.76
N GLY A 1100 -52.65 -41.95 18.19
CA GLY A 1100 -52.82 -42.44 19.56
C GLY A 1100 -52.10 -41.57 20.60
N LEU A 1101 -50.84 -41.18 20.31
CA LEU A 1101 -50.03 -40.31 21.18
C LEU A 1101 -50.63 -38.91 21.31
N SER A 1102 -51.09 -38.33 20.19
CA SER A 1102 -51.80 -37.04 20.17
C SER A 1102 -53.05 -37.06 21.05
N ALA A 1103 -53.85 -38.13 20.94
CA ALA A 1103 -55.06 -38.29 21.76
C ALA A 1103 -54.75 -38.45 23.25
N ALA A 1104 -53.68 -39.19 23.59
CA ALA A 1104 -53.25 -39.35 24.98
C ALA A 1104 -52.72 -38.03 25.59
N LEU A 1105 -51.99 -37.22 24.83
CA LEU A 1105 -51.53 -35.89 25.27
C LEU A 1105 -52.70 -34.93 25.50
N LYS A 1106 -53.68 -34.88 24.59
CA LYS A 1106 -54.91 -34.10 24.81
C LYS A 1106 -55.67 -34.54 26.06
N LYS A 1107 -55.72 -35.85 26.34
CA LYS A 1107 -56.31 -36.36 27.58
C LYS A 1107 -55.51 -35.93 28.80
N ALA A 1108 -54.17 -35.93 28.71
CA ALA A 1108 -53.27 -35.47 29.76
C ALA A 1108 -53.44 -33.96 30.06
N ASP A 1109 -53.68 -33.13 29.04
CA ASP A 1109 -53.95 -31.68 29.19
C ASP A 1109 -55.24 -31.37 29.95
N GLY A 1110 -56.22 -32.26 29.91
CA GLY A 1110 -57.50 -32.10 30.61
C GLY A 1110 -57.48 -32.46 32.09
N LEU A 1111 -56.33 -32.90 32.63
CA LEU A 1111 -56.20 -33.31 34.03
C LEU A 1111 -55.77 -32.14 34.92
N ASP A 1112 -56.43 -32.02 36.07
CA ASP A 1112 -56.20 -30.94 37.04
C ASP A 1112 -55.33 -31.46 38.19
N GLN A 1113 -54.15 -30.85 38.35
CA GLN A 1113 -53.19 -31.19 39.42
C GLN A 1113 -53.83 -31.17 40.81
N GLY A 1114 -54.76 -30.24 41.07
CA GLY A 1114 -55.42 -30.09 42.37
C GLY A 1114 -56.32 -31.26 42.77
N LYS A 1115 -56.50 -32.26 41.91
CA LYS A 1115 -57.32 -33.46 42.15
C LYS A 1115 -56.50 -34.73 42.43
N TYR A 1116 -55.17 -34.68 42.41
CA TYR A 1116 -54.32 -35.86 42.54
C TYR A 1116 -53.15 -35.65 43.51
N GLU A 1117 -52.67 -36.74 44.13
CA GLU A 1117 -51.54 -36.70 45.05
C GLU A 1117 -50.24 -36.29 44.35
N SER A 1118 -49.44 -35.46 45.02
CA SER A 1118 -48.23 -34.84 44.50
C SER A 1118 -47.23 -35.84 43.92
N GLY A 1119 -47.07 -37.01 44.56
CA GLY A 1119 -46.15 -38.06 44.12
C GLY A 1119 -46.56 -38.69 42.78
N SER A 1120 -47.83 -39.05 42.63
CA SER A 1120 -48.37 -39.60 41.38
C SER A 1120 -48.39 -38.56 40.26
N TRP A 1121 -48.64 -37.28 40.60
CA TRP A 1121 -48.66 -36.18 39.64
C TRP A 1121 -47.26 -35.86 39.08
N LEU A 1122 -46.21 -35.94 39.89
CA LEU A 1122 -44.84 -35.70 39.45
C LEU A 1122 -44.39 -36.72 38.40
N ALA A 1123 -44.65 -38.02 38.65
CA ALA A 1123 -44.35 -39.09 37.70
C ALA A 1123 -45.14 -38.94 36.39
N PHE A 1124 -46.43 -38.57 36.47
CA PHE A 1124 -47.26 -38.25 35.31
C PHE A 1124 -46.71 -37.06 34.50
N THR A 1125 -46.29 -35.98 35.17
CA THR A 1125 -45.75 -34.78 34.50
C THR A 1125 -44.47 -35.10 33.72
N ALA A 1126 -43.60 -35.95 34.29
CA ALA A 1126 -42.39 -36.40 33.61
C ALA A 1126 -42.70 -37.26 32.37
N ALA A 1127 -43.62 -38.24 32.50
CA ALA A 1127 -44.04 -39.07 31.38
C ALA A 1127 -44.72 -38.25 30.25
N ARG A 1128 -45.50 -37.23 30.62
CA ARG A 1128 -46.10 -36.29 29.66
C ARG A 1128 -45.04 -35.48 28.91
N MET A 1129 -44.03 -34.96 29.60
CA MET A 1129 -42.94 -34.22 28.93
C MET A 1129 -42.18 -35.09 27.93
N GLN A 1130 -41.87 -36.34 28.30
CA GLN A 1130 -41.22 -37.29 27.39
C GLN A 1130 -42.12 -37.63 26.18
N ALA A 1131 -43.40 -37.87 26.42
CA ALA A 1131 -44.37 -38.12 25.36
C ALA A 1131 -44.53 -36.93 24.41
N GLN A 1132 -44.50 -35.70 24.92
CA GLN A 1132 -44.54 -34.48 24.12
C GLN A 1132 -43.29 -34.33 23.25
N ALA A 1133 -42.10 -34.60 23.80
CA ALA A 1133 -40.85 -34.56 23.04
C ALA A 1133 -40.83 -35.56 21.87
N VAL A 1134 -41.31 -36.79 22.09
CA VAL A 1134 -41.42 -37.81 21.02
C VAL A 1134 -42.51 -37.43 20.00
N TYR A 1135 -43.59 -36.79 20.44
CA TYR A 1135 -44.62 -36.30 19.53
C TYR A 1135 -44.10 -35.19 18.62
N ASP A 1136 -43.31 -34.26 19.16
CA ASP A 1136 -42.76 -33.11 18.44
C ASP A 1136 -41.53 -33.46 17.57
N ASP A 1137 -40.86 -34.59 17.82
CA ASP A 1137 -39.73 -35.05 17.01
C ASP A 1137 -40.20 -35.56 15.63
N PRO A 1138 -39.87 -34.87 14.52
CA PRO A 1138 -40.26 -35.28 13.17
C PRO A 1138 -39.60 -36.59 12.71
N ASN A 1139 -38.57 -37.07 13.41
CA ASN A 1139 -37.80 -38.28 13.07
C ASN A 1139 -38.12 -39.49 13.97
N ALA A 1140 -39.03 -39.36 14.95
CA ALA A 1140 -39.39 -40.47 15.84
C ALA A 1140 -39.98 -41.66 15.05
N ASP A 1141 -39.46 -42.87 15.30
CA ASP A 1141 -39.99 -44.10 14.71
C ASP A 1141 -41.26 -44.61 15.43
N GLN A 1142 -41.95 -45.60 14.84
CA GLN A 1142 -43.19 -46.13 15.41
C GLN A 1142 -42.98 -46.77 16.78
N ALA A 1143 -41.83 -47.39 17.03
CA ALA A 1143 -41.55 -48.03 18.32
C ALA A 1143 -41.41 -46.97 19.43
N ALA A 1144 -40.73 -45.86 19.16
CA ALA A 1144 -40.63 -44.73 20.08
C ALA A 1144 -42.00 -44.10 20.37
N VAL A 1145 -42.84 -43.92 19.35
CA VAL A 1145 -44.20 -43.37 19.49
C VAL A 1145 -45.11 -44.30 20.29
N ASP A 1146 -45.05 -45.61 20.03
CA ASP A 1146 -45.83 -46.61 20.77
C ASP A 1146 -45.39 -46.70 22.23
N GLN A 1147 -44.08 -46.62 22.50
CA GLN A 1147 -43.52 -46.62 23.85
C GLN A 1147 -43.92 -45.36 24.63
N ALA A 1148 -43.83 -44.18 23.99
CA ALA A 1148 -44.25 -42.91 24.58
C ALA A 1148 -45.76 -42.89 24.89
N LEU A 1149 -46.58 -43.41 23.98
CA LEU A 1149 -48.02 -43.56 24.17
C LEU A 1149 -48.34 -44.45 25.36
N LYS A 1150 -47.71 -45.62 25.42
CA LYS A 1150 -47.89 -46.58 26.52
C LYS A 1150 -47.47 -45.97 27.85
N GLY A 1151 -46.27 -45.35 27.92
CA GLY A 1151 -45.75 -44.72 29.13
C GLY A 1151 -46.67 -43.61 29.65
N LEU A 1152 -47.17 -42.74 28.76
CA LEU A 1152 -48.13 -41.69 29.14
C LEU A 1152 -49.46 -42.28 29.63
N GLN A 1153 -50.00 -43.30 28.96
CA GLN A 1153 -51.25 -43.93 29.37
C GLN A 1153 -51.13 -44.66 30.71
N GLU A 1154 -50.00 -45.32 30.98
CA GLU A 1154 -49.72 -45.94 32.27
C GLU A 1154 -49.59 -44.91 33.37
N ALA A 1155 -48.89 -43.80 33.12
CA ALA A 1155 -48.76 -42.71 34.08
C ALA A 1155 -50.11 -42.03 34.38
N ILE A 1156 -50.98 -41.84 33.39
CA ILE A 1156 -52.36 -41.36 33.59
C ILE A 1156 -53.16 -42.34 34.47
N LYS A 1157 -53.02 -43.65 34.25
CA LYS A 1157 -53.70 -44.67 35.07
C LYS A 1157 -53.18 -44.72 36.50
N ALA A 1158 -51.91 -44.39 36.71
CA ALA A 1158 -51.25 -44.40 38.01
C ALA A 1158 -51.51 -43.14 38.86
N LEU A 1159 -52.26 -42.15 38.33
CA LEU A 1159 -52.68 -40.98 39.09
C LEU A 1159 -53.60 -41.36 40.27
N VAL A 1160 -53.24 -40.92 41.47
CA VAL A 1160 -53.97 -41.21 42.71
C VAL A 1160 -54.83 -39.99 43.08
N PRO A 1161 -56.17 -40.08 43.11
CA PRO A 1161 -57.04 -38.94 43.41
C PRO A 1161 -56.93 -38.48 44.87
N LEU A 1162 -56.93 -37.17 45.10
CA LEU A 1162 -57.12 -36.58 46.43
C LEU A 1162 -58.57 -36.84 46.87
N SER A 1163 -58.75 -37.56 47.98
CA SER A 1163 -60.07 -37.93 48.50
C SER A 1163 -60.88 -36.66 48.87
N GLY A 1164 -62.03 -36.45 48.21
CA GLY A 1164 -62.89 -35.27 48.39
C GLY A 1164 -63.67 -35.24 49.72
N PRO A 1165 -64.23 -34.07 50.08
CA PRO A 1165 -64.65 -33.70 51.44
C PRO A 1165 -66.06 -34.19 51.81
N GLY A 1166 -66.19 -34.80 52.98
CA GLY A 1166 -67.45 -34.96 53.70
C GLY A 1166 -67.73 -33.71 54.55
N GLY A 1167 -68.93 -33.15 54.40
CA GLY A 1167 -69.38 -31.97 55.13
C GLY A 1167 -69.63 -32.18 56.63
N ASN A 1168 -69.92 -31.04 57.27
CA ASN A 1168 -70.24 -30.79 58.68
C ASN A 1168 -69.07 -30.63 59.67
N GLY A 1169 -68.80 -29.35 59.99
CA GLY A 1169 -69.39 -28.82 61.21
C GLY A 1169 -68.51 -28.78 62.45
N THR A 1170 -67.93 -27.59 62.65
CA THR A 1170 -67.86 -26.83 63.91
C THR A 1170 -66.83 -27.16 65.01
N GLN A 1171 -66.11 -26.08 65.33
CA GLN A 1171 -65.49 -25.65 66.59
C GLN A 1171 -64.14 -26.27 67.02
N GLY A 1172 -63.07 -25.47 66.86
CA GLY A 1172 -62.73 -24.51 67.92
C GLY A 1172 -61.43 -24.78 68.69
N GLY A 1173 -60.48 -23.84 68.57
CA GLY A 1173 -59.36 -23.61 69.50
C GLY A 1173 -58.01 -24.10 68.97
N SER A 1174 -56.88 -23.44 69.18
CA SER A 1174 -56.55 -22.16 69.81
C SER A 1174 -55.01 -21.99 69.68
N LEU A 1175 -54.57 -20.80 69.27
CA LEU A 1175 -53.32 -20.09 69.62
C LEU A 1175 -51.92 -20.72 69.43
N GLY A 1176 -51.04 -19.89 68.83
CA GLY A 1176 -49.57 -19.92 68.92
C GLY A 1176 -48.93 -19.24 67.70
N GLN A 1177 -48.70 -17.92 67.66
CA GLN A 1177 -47.42 -17.25 68.00
C GLN A 1177 -46.17 -18.12 67.70
N GLY A 1178 -45.14 -17.68 66.99
CA GLY A 1178 -44.74 -16.33 66.61
C GLY A 1178 -43.46 -16.33 65.77
N THR A 1179 -42.95 -15.11 65.63
CA THR A 1179 -41.95 -14.54 64.72
C THR A 1179 -40.50 -15.05 64.81
N SER A 1180 -39.83 -15.01 63.64
CA SER A 1180 -38.49 -14.46 63.32
C SER A 1180 -37.25 -14.89 64.14
N LEU A 1181 -36.17 -15.27 63.44
CA LEU A 1181 -34.90 -14.51 63.38
C LEU A 1181 -33.77 -15.28 62.65
N ILE A 1182 -32.79 -14.50 62.21
CA ILE A 1182 -31.62 -14.77 61.35
C ILE A 1182 -30.43 -15.30 62.18
N SER A 1183 -29.53 -16.16 61.61
CA SER A 1183 -28.05 -16.00 61.69
C SER A 1183 -27.22 -17.14 61.04
N ALA A 1184 -26.25 -16.75 60.20
CA ALA A 1184 -24.81 -17.12 60.11
C ALA A 1184 -24.30 -18.59 60.16
N GLY A 1185 -23.45 -18.95 59.16
CA GLY A 1185 -21.99 -19.15 59.33
C GLY A 1185 -21.36 -20.54 59.59
N VAL A 1186 -20.45 -20.93 58.67
CA VAL A 1186 -19.05 -21.43 58.87
C VAL A 1186 -18.72 -22.95 59.08
N SER A 1187 -17.71 -23.39 58.28
CA SER A 1187 -16.64 -24.42 58.47
C SER A 1187 -16.99 -25.93 58.42
N GLY A 1188 -16.17 -26.86 57.87
CA GLY A 1188 -14.85 -26.82 57.26
C GLY A 1188 -14.19 -28.23 57.14
N ASN A 1189 -13.22 -28.32 56.22
CA ASN A 1189 -12.02 -29.22 56.11
C ASN A 1189 -12.09 -30.77 56.04
N GLY A 1190 -11.31 -31.32 55.09
CA GLY A 1190 -10.29 -32.34 55.40
C GLY A 1190 -9.92 -33.42 54.35
N ARG A 1191 -8.86 -33.16 53.56
CA ARG A 1191 -7.73 -34.06 53.11
C ARG A 1191 -7.99 -35.52 52.68
N HIS A 1192 -7.45 -35.94 51.52
CA HIS A 1192 -6.12 -36.59 51.36
C HIS A 1192 -5.81 -36.95 49.87
N ASP A 1193 -4.58 -36.67 49.44
CA ASP A 1193 -3.85 -37.24 48.27
C ASP A 1193 -3.12 -38.54 48.75
N PRO A 1194 -2.32 -39.33 47.99
CA PRO A 1194 -1.86 -39.21 46.59
C PRO A 1194 -1.77 -40.51 45.75
N GLY A 1195 -1.45 -40.36 44.45
CA GLY A 1195 -0.31 -41.09 43.88
C GLY A 1195 -0.51 -42.08 42.70
N HIS A 1196 0.19 -41.75 41.61
CA HIS A 1196 0.97 -42.61 40.67
C HIS A 1196 0.32 -43.39 39.50
N ASP A 1197 0.61 -42.84 38.31
CA ASP A 1197 1.48 -43.36 37.23
C ASP A 1197 1.18 -44.67 36.46
N ALA A 1198 1.06 -44.44 35.15
CA ALA A 1198 1.74 -45.10 34.03
C ALA A 1198 1.55 -46.58 33.67
N SER A 1199 1.13 -46.71 32.40
CA SER A 1199 1.65 -47.61 31.36
C SER A 1199 0.98 -48.99 31.19
N VAL A 1200 0.24 -49.14 30.08
CA VAL A 1200 0.64 -49.74 28.79
C VAL A 1200 0.57 -51.27 28.81
N GLY A 1201 -0.29 -51.80 27.93
CA GLY A 1201 0.19 -52.81 27.00
C GLY A 1201 -0.47 -54.18 27.02
N SER A 1202 -1.43 -54.32 26.10
CA SER A 1202 -1.59 -55.46 25.20
C SER A 1202 -2.29 -56.74 25.69
N GLY A 1203 -3.31 -57.13 24.91
CA GLY A 1203 -3.20 -58.38 24.15
C GLY A 1203 -4.25 -59.44 24.44
N GLY A 1204 -5.20 -59.59 23.50
CA GLY A 1204 -5.58 -60.92 23.02
C GLY A 1204 -7.00 -61.42 23.27
N LEU A 1205 -7.88 -61.11 22.31
CA LEU A 1205 -8.75 -62.05 21.55
C LEU A 1205 -9.83 -62.89 22.27
N SER A 1206 -11.10 -62.62 21.87
CA SER A 1206 -12.17 -63.55 21.40
C SER A 1206 -12.38 -64.91 22.11
N SER A 1207 -13.58 -65.46 22.36
CA SER A 1207 -14.95 -65.21 21.91
C SER A 1207 -15.93 -66.13 22.69
N THR A 1208 -17.23 -65.93 22.44
CA THR A 1208 -18.43 -66.70 22.82
C THR A 1208 -19.00 -66.35 24.20
N GLY A 1209 -20.27 -66.00 24.39
CA GLY A 1209 -21.43 -65.89 23.50
C GLY A 1209 -22.70 -66.00 24.36
N ALA A 1210 -23.70 -65.18 24.03
CA ALA A 1210 -25.11 -65.19 24.47
C ALA A 1210 -25.49 -64.52 25.82
N ASP A 1211 -25.97 -63.26 25.71
CA ASP A 1211 -27.33 -62.76 26.05
C ASP A 1211 -27.94 -63.08 27.44
N VAL A 1212 -28.53 -62.15 28.21
CA VAL A 1212 -29.33 -60.95 27.88
C VAL A 1212 -29.18 -59.89 29.01
N ALA A 1213 -28.94 -58.64 28.62
CA ALA A 1213 -28.94 -57.41 29.44
C ALA A 1213 -30.24 -56.60 29.16
N ALA A 1214 -30.90 -56.02 30.17
CA ALA A 1214 -30.78 -54.63 30.64
C ALA A 1214 -31.37 -53.54 29.70
N VAL A 1215 -32.31 -52.75 30.22
CA VAL A 1215 -32.45 -51.32 29.88
C VAL A 1215 -32.80 -50.54 31.16
N SER A 1216 -31.87 -49.71 31.62
CA SER A 1216 -32.05 -48.60 32.55
C SER A 1216 -30.90 -47.62 32.29
N LEU A 1217 -31.16 -46.33 32.54
CA LEU A 1217 -30.27 -45.17 32.43
C LEU A 1217 -29.98 -44.63 31.03
N ALA A 1218 -30.67 -43.52 30.69
CA ALA A 1218 -30.03 -42.27 30.22
C ALA A 1218 -31.11 -41.22 29.89
N ALA A 1219 -31.49 -40.37 30.84
CA ALA A 1219 -32.29 -39.17 30.59
C ALA A 1219 -31.96 -38.10 31.63
N LEU A 1220 -30.77 -37.50 31.51
CA LEU A 1220 -30.39 -36.27 32.19
C LEU A 1220 -29.16 -35.67 31.52
N LEU A 1221 -29.32 -35.09 30.35
CA LEU A 1221 -28.44 -34.06 29.76
C LEU A 1221 -29.06 -33.57 28.45
N MET A 1222 -29.04 -32.25 28.22
CA MET A 1222 -29.38 -31.52 26.98
C MET A 1222 -30.77 -30.86 26.92
N VAL A 1223 -30.98 -29.79 27.72
CA VAL A 1223 -31.78 -28.63 27.29
C VAL A 1223 -31.06 -27.37 27.73
N SER A 1224 -30.26 -26.80 26.83
CA SER A 1224 -29.81 -25.40 26.88
C SER A 1224 -29.37 -24.97 25.48
N LEU A 1225 -30.31 -24.54 24.63
CA LEU A 1225 -30.16 -23.40 23.72
C LEU A 1225 -31.47 -23.15 22.96
N ALA A 1226 -31.69 -21.88 22.63
CA ALA A 1226 -32.76 -21.31 21.81
C ALA A 1226 -34.09 -20.98 22.53
N LEU A 1227 -34.15 -19.78 23.12
CA LEU A 1227 -35.20 -18.80 22.80
C LEU A 1227 -34.83 -17.41 23.36
N MET A 1228 -34.41 -16.47 22.52
CA MET A 1228 -34.58 -15.02 22.74
C MET A 1228 -34.44 -14.23 21.43
N VAL A 1229 -35.56 -13.67 20.96
CA VAL A 1229 -35.72 -12.35 20.29
C VAL A 1229 -37.15 -11.91 20.65
N ALA A 1230 -37.37 -11.11 21.70
CA ALA A 1230 -37.33 -9.64 21.78
C ALA A 1230 -38.53 -8.92 21.11
N ILE A 1231 -39.23 -8.06 21.87
CA ILE A 1231 -39.69 -6.70 21.52
C ILE A 1231 -40.26 -6.01 22.78
N PRO A 1232 -40.18 -4.65 22.89
CA PRO A 1232 -40.02 -3.92 24.15
C PRO A 1232 -41.23 -3.04 24.55
N VAL A 1233 -41.16 -2.44 25.74
CA VAL A 1233 -41.25 -0.97 26.02
C VAL A 1233 -41.86 -0.63 27.40
N ARG A 1234 -41.17 0.31 28.07
CA ARG A 1234 -41.55 1.23 29.18
C ARG A 1234 -41.81 0.64 30.57
N ARG A 1235 -40.95 1.05 31.52
CA ARG A 1235 -41.41 1.67 32.77
C ARG A 1235 -40.51 2.80 33.26
N SER A 1236 -41.22 3.78 33.78
CA SER A 1236 -40.82 4.97 34.54
C SER A 1236 -40.05 4.68 35.84
N LYS A 1237 -39.16 5.63 36.20
CA LYS A 1237 -38.65 6.07 37.52
C LYS A 1237 -39.35 5.49 38.79
N PRO A 1238 -38.64 5.31 39.94
CA PRO A 1238 -38.13 6.47 40.71
C PRO A 1238 -36.83 6.29 41.58
N SER A 1239 -36.32 7.45 42.04
CA SER A 1239 -35.55 7.82 43.28
C SER A 1239 -35.22 6.71 44.31
N SER A 1240 -34.19 6.73 45.16
CA SER A 1240 -33.16 7.71 45.61
C SER A 1240 -32.32 7.06 46.74
N LEU A 1241 -31.20 7.72 47.12
CA LEU A 1241 -30.38 7.57 48.36
C LEU A 1241 -29.38 6.41 48.33
N ALA A 1242 -28.08 6.57 48.55
CA ALA A 1242 -27.27 7.65 49.11
C ALA A 1242 -25.90 7.72 48.42
#